data_AF-A0A9D4AQ75-F1
#
_entry.id   AF-A0A9D4AQ75-F1
#
_cell.length_a   1.000
_cell.length_b   1.000
_cell.length_c   1.000
_cell.angle_alpha   90.00
_cell.angle_beta   90.00
_cell.angle_gamma   90.00
#
_symmetry.space_group_name_H-M   'P 1'
#
loop_
_entity.id
_entity.type
_entity.pdbx_description
1 polymer ?
#
loop_
_entity_poly.entity_id
_entity_poly.type
_entity_poly.pdbx_seq_one_letter_code
_entity_poly.pdbx_strand_id
1 'polypeptide(L)'
;MPPKFDPNEIKVVFLRCTGGEVGATSALAPKIGPLGLSPKKVGDDIAKATGDWKGLRITVKLTIQNRQAQIEVVPSASALIIKALKEPPRDRKKQKNIKHSGSGSFDEIVNIAQLETDASSRGPEARQGRLEAVLKGLASVPGTQPELGSGRGGTAGSKTMSAPPEALRRAVCCCWPGGRAGAALRCNQLPGRSGAPGGAAAAMGRTVTVATCALNQWALDFDGNLARILQSKMDSYFILPLPPPHPGHFIGIEIAKYKGARYRLGPELEICGYGCSDHYYESDTLLHSFEVLAKLLESPATQDIICDVGMPVMCRNVRYNCRVIFLNKKILLIRPKMILANTGNYRELRWFTPWSRARFVEEYFLPRMIQEVTGQETVPFGDAVLATKDTCLGSEICEELWAPNSPHIEMGLDGVEIFTNSSGSHHVLRKAHTRVNVVNSATAKSGGIYVLANQKGCDGDRLYYDGCAMISMNGDTIAQGSQFSLNDVEVLVATLDLEDVRSYRAEISCRNLEASKVNSYPRIKVNFSLSCSDDICVPTCEPIQWRYHSPEEEICLGPACWLWDYLRRSNQAGFFLPLSGGIDSSATACIVYSMCRQVCLAVKNGNQGVLADVRRIVNDETYTPEDSQEFCGHIFTTCYMASENSSQDTYNRAKLLAEQIGSYHINLNIDVAVKAIVGIFSMVMGRSPQFRVYGGSSRENLALQNVQARIRMVLAYLFAQLSHWARGMPGGLLVLGSANVDESLHGYLTKYDCSSADINPVGGISKTDLRSFIQYCMENFQLTALRSIISAPPTAELEPLADGQVSQTDEEDMGMTYTELSVYGKLRKMAKAGPYSMFCKLINMWKEICTPREVASKVKHFFRMYSINRHKMTTLTPAYHAENYSPEDNRFDLRPFLYNSTWSWQFRSIDKQVSNLESKEGKPVLEDVD
;
A
#
# COMPACT_ATOMS: atom_id res chain seq x y z
N MET A 1 17.22 16.84 -47.92
CA MET A 1 18.52 16.13 -47.92
C MET A 1 18.57 15.24 -46.68
N PRO A 2 18.92 13.94 -46.79
CA PRO A 2 19.16 13.13 -45.59
C PRO A 2 20.29 13.77 -44.76
N PRO A 3 20.24 13.68 -43.42
CA PRO A 3 21.18 14.36 -42.53
C PRO A 3 22.63 13.95 -42.85
N LYS A 4 23.55 14.93 -42.87
CA LYS A 4 24.99 14.71 -43.10
C LYS A 4 25.53 13.73 -42.06
N PHE A 5 26.14 12.64 -42.52
CA PHE A 5 26.80 11.62 -41.71
C PHE A 5 28.01 12.21 -40.97
N ASP A 6 28.04 12.13 -39.64
CA ASP A 6 29.19 12.53 -38.81
C ASP A 6 30.26 11.40 -38.86
N PRO A 7 31.45 11.66 -39.43
CA PRO A 7 32.47 10.63 -39.62
C PRO A 7 33.11 10.11 -38.31
N ASN A 8 32.95 10.82 -37.19
CA ASN A 8 33.53 10.44 -35.90
C ASN A 8 32.56 9.64 -35.00
N GLU A 9 31.29 9.54 -35.36
CA GLU A 9 30.28 8.80 -34.60
C GLU A 9 30.50 7.28 -34.78
N ILE A 10 30.74 6.56 -33.69
CA ILE A 10 30.83 5.09 -33.69
C ILE A 10 29.42 4.52 -33.60
N LYS A 11 28.98 3.78 -34.63
CA LYS A 11 27.69 3.07 -34.62
C LYS A 11 27.89 1.58 -34.47
N VAL A 12 27.23 1.00 -33.47
CA VAL A 12 27.28 -0.44 -33.19
C VAL A 12 25.98 -1.09 -33.66
N VAL A 13 26.08 -2.09 -34.52
CA VAL A 13 24.93 -2.86 -35.03
C VAL A 13 25.12 -4.34 -34.71
N PHE A 14 24.13 -4.91 -34.02
CA PHE A 14 24.08 -6.35 -33.76
C PHE A 14 23.18 -7.07 -34.77
N LEU A 15 23.67 -8.18 -35.33
CA LEU A 15 22.92 -9.00 -36.27
C LEU A 15 23.15 -10.48 -36.00
N ARG A 16 22.11 -11.29 -36.23
CA ARG A 16 22.21 -12.76 -36.18
C ARG A 16 22.39 -13.31 -37.58
N CYS A 17 23.45 -14.06 -37.81
CA CYS A 17 23.73 -14.75 -39.08
C CYS A 17 24.05 -16.23 -38.84
N THR A 18 24.10 -17.00 -39.93
CA THR A 18 24.67 -18.35 -39.91
C THR A 18 26.16 -18.23 -40.18
N GLY A 19 27.01 -18.78 -39.32
CA GLY A 19 28.46 -18.70 -39.51
C GLY A 19 28.89 -19.36 -40.82
N GLY A 20 29.90 -18.77 -41.48
CA GLY A 20 30.50 -19.30 -42.71
C GLY A 20 29.63 -19.22 -43.97
N GLU A 21 28.45 -18.60 -43.91
CA GLU A 21 27.55 -18.40 -45.04
C GLU A 21 27.33 -16.90 -45.31
N VAL A 22 27.31 -16.51 -46.59
CA VAL A 22 26.99 -15.12 -46.97
C VAL A 22 25.50 -14.88 -46.73
N GLY A 23 25.19 -13.99 -45.79
CA GLY A 23 23.81 -13.62 -45.46
C GLY A 23 23.10 -12.97 -46.65
N ALA A 24 21.77 -13.17 -46.75
CA ALA A 24 20.99 -12.57 -47.83
C ALA A 24 21.12 -11.03 -47.84
N THR A 25 21.53 -10.48 -48.99
CA THR A 25 21.73 -9.03 -49.19
C THR A 25 20.50 -8.22 -48.80
N SER A 26 19.30 -8.79 -49.00
CA SER A 26 18.01 -8.19 -48.62
C SER A 26 17.80 -8.02 -47.10
N ALA A 27 18.44 -8.84 -46.27
CA ALA A 27 18.37 -8.74 -44.81
C ALA A 27 19.38 -7.73 -44.23
N LEU A 28 20.50 -7.53 -44.93
CA LEU A 28 21.55 -6.59 -44.53
C LEU A 28 21.27 -5.17 -45.02
N ALA A 29 20.77 -5.01 -46.25
CA ALA A 29 20.60 -3.71 -46.90
C ALA A 29 19.82 -2.66 -46.06
N PRO A 30 18.72 -2.99 -45.35
CA PRO A 30 18.01 -2.01 -44.53
C PRO A 30 18.81 -1.51 -43.32
N LYS A 31 19.74 -2.32 -42.79
CA LYS A 31 20.48 -2.01 -41.56
C LYS A 31 21.77 -1.24 -41.79
N ILE A 32 22.46 -1.52 -42.90
CA ILE A 32 23.77 -0.91 -43.20
C ILE A 32 23.75 0.01 -44.43
N GLY A 33 22.69 -0.04 -45.25
CA GLY A 33 22.50 0.85 -46.41
C GLY A 33 22.45 2.34 -46.03
N PRO A 34 21.69 2.74 -45.00
CA PRO A 34 21.69 4.14 -44.52
C PRO A 34 23.05 4.62 -43.98
N LEU A 35 23.98 3.70 -43.69
CA LEU A 35 25.32 3.99 -43.17
C LEU A 35 26.40 4.04 -44.28
N GLY A 36 25.99 3.93 -45.55
CA GLY A 36 26.88 4.07 -46.71
C GLY A 36 27.78 2.86 -46.98
N LEU A 37 27.44 1.69 -46.44
CA LEU A 37 28.20 0.44 -46.62
C LEU A 37 27.57 -0.44 -47.70
N SER A 38 28.39 -1.10 -48.52
CA SER A 38 27.94 -2.08 -49.51
C SER A 38 27.49 -3.38 -48.82
N PRO A 39 26.20 -3.78 -48.91
CA PRO A 39 25.71 -4.96 -48.21
C PRO A 39 26.34 -6.27 -48.70
N LYS A 40 26.74 -6.32 -49.97
CA LYS A 40 27.46 -7.47 -50.54
C LYS A 40 28.83 -7.65 -49.89
N LYS A 41 29.62 -6.57 -49.82
CA LYS A 41 30.97 -6.59 -49.24
C LYS A 41 30.93 -6.96 -47.75
N VAL A 42 30.04 -6.33 -46.99
CA VAL A 42 29.89 -6.63 -45.55
C VAL A 42 29.39 -8.06 -45.33
N GLY A 43 28.53 -8.59 -46.21
CA GLY A 43 28.10 -9.99 -46.16
C GLY A 43 29.24 -10.98 -46.36
N ASP A 44 30.14 -10.71 -47.31
CA ASP A 44 31.32 -11.54 -47.58
C ASP A 44 32.33 -11.47 -46.41
N ASP A 45 32.55 -10.28 -45.85
CA ASP A 45 33.45 -10.08 -44.70
C ASP A 45 32.91 -10.79 -43.44
N ILE A 46 31.59 -10.77 -43.21
CA ILE A 46 30.95 -11.52 -42.10
C ILE A 46 31.13 -13.03 -42.33
N ALA A 47 30.92 -13.53 -43.54
CA ALA A 47 31.08 -14.96 -43.84
C ALA A 47 32.51 -15.44 -43.57
N LYS A 48 33.51 -14.61 -43.92
CA LYS A 48 34.93 -14.89 -43.65
C LYS A 48 35.25 -14.85 -42.15
N ALA A 49 34.79 -13.83 -41.43
CA ALA A 49 35.03 -13.67 -39.99
C ALA A 49 34.35 -14.75 -39.13
N THR A 50 33.31 -15.40 -39.67
CA THR A 50 32.52 -16.42 -38.96
C THR A 50 32.78 -17.85 -39.42
N GLY A 51 33.86 -18.09 -40.17
CA GLY A 51 34.20 -19.41 -40.73
C GLY A 51 34.27 -20.54 -39.69
N ASP A 52 34.81 -20.27 -38.50
CA ASP A 52 34.94 -21.23 -37.40
C ASP A 52 33.59 -21.64 -36.77
N TRP A 53 32.51 -21.00 -37.18
CA TRP A 53 31.14 -21.21 -36.70
C TRP A 53 30.23 -21.75 -37.80
N LYS A 54 30.80 -22.39 -38.82
CA LYS A 54 30.07 -22.85 -40.01
C LYS A 54 28.83 -23.67 -39.65
N GLY A 55 27.67 -23.22 -40.12
CA GLY A 55 26.39 -23.93 -39.90
C GLY A 55 25.72 -23.67 -38.54
N LEU A 56 26.29 -22.81 -37.69
CA LEU A 56 25.69 -22.38 -36.42
C LEU A 56 25.12 -20.98 -36.52
N ARG A 57 24.00 -20.72 -35.82
CA ARG A 57 23.39 -19.38 -35.77
C ARG A 57 24.05 -18.58 -34.65
N ILE A 58 24.81 -17.56 -35.01
CA ILE A 58 25.60 -16.74 -34.08
C ILE A 58 25.23 -15.26 -34.20
N THR A 59 25.57 -14.48 -33.18
CA THR A 59 25.41 -13.02 -33.20
C THR A 59 26.75 -12.37 -33.55
N VAL A 60 26.71 -11.35 -34.37
CA VAL A 60 27.89 -10.59 -34.81
C VAL A 60 27.64 -9.12 -34.50
N LYS A 61 28.64 -8.47 -33.92
CA LYS A 61 28.68 -7.04 -33.62
C LYS A 61 29.48 -6.35 -34.71
N LEU A 62 28.86 -5.39 -35.38
CA LEU A 62 29.49 -4.51 -36.34
C LEU A 62 29.75 -3.17 -35.68
N THR A 63 31.01 -2.79 -35.53
CA THR A 63 31.40 -1.44 -35.11
C THR A 63 31.72 -0.65 -36.37
N ILE A 64 30.87 0.33 -36.69
CA ILE A 64 30.95 1.11 -37.93
C ILE A 64 31.47 2.50 -37.57
N GLN A 65 32.62 2.85 -38.15
CA GLN A 65 33.23 4.18 -38.04
C GLN A 65 33.84 4.52 -39.41
N ASN A 66 33.70 5.77 -39.85
CA ASN A 66 34.25 6.24 -41.12
C ASN A 66 33.93 5.33 -42.35
N ARG A 67 32.67 4.85 -42.46
CA ARG A 67 32.21 3.93 -43.52
C ARG A 67 33.03 2.63 -43.66
N GLN A 68 33.67 2.19 -42.58
CA GLN A 68 34.30 0.88 -42.46
C GLN A 68 33.64 0.12 -41.30
N ALA A 69 33.43 -1.18 -41.47
CA ALA A 69 32.82 -2.03 -40.46
C ALA A 69 33.86 -3.00 -39.91
N GLN A 70 34.14 -2.91 -38.61
CA GLN A 70 34.90 -3.93 -37.89
C GLN A 70 33.91 -4.97 -37.36
N ILE A 71 34.24 -6.25 -37.60
CA ILE A 71 33.37 -7.39 -37.31
C ILE A 71 33.91 -8.14 -36.09
N GLU A 72 33.08 -8.27 -35.06
CA GLU A 72 33.37 -9.03 -33.85
C GLU A 72 32.30 -10.11 -33.66
N VAL A 73 32.73 -11.36 -33.48
CA VAL A 73 31.81 -12.48 -33.25
C VAL A 73 31.48 -12.53 -31.76
N VAL A 74 30.18 -12.46 -31.44
CA VAL A 74 29.66 -12.58 -30.07
C VAL A 74 28.88 -13.89 -30.00
N PRO A 75 29.56 -15.03 -29.75
CA PRO A 75 28.89 -16.31 -29.68
C PRO A 75 27.96 -16.34 -28.46
N SER A 76 26.82 -17.02 -28.57
CA SER A 76 25.97 -17.28 -27.41
C SER A 76 26.44 -18.54 -26.69
N ALA A 77 26.12 -18.66 -25.39
CA ALA A 77 26.39 -19.85 -24.59
C ALA A 77 26.02 -21.17 -25.31
N SER A 78 24.85 -21.23 -25.95
CA SER A 78 24.42 -22.41 -26.72
C SER A 78 25.34 -22.76 -27.89
N ALA A 79 25.92 -21.76 -28.57
CA ALA A 79 26.85 -21.98 -29.68
C ALA A 79 28.22 -22.45 -29.17
N LEU A 80 28.69 -21.90 -28.04
CA LEU A 80 29.91 -22.34 -27.36
C LEU A 80 29.80 -23.79 -26.86
N ILE A 81 28.66 -24.15 -26.27
CA ILE A 81 28.38 -25.52 -25.84
C ILE A 81 28.39 -26.48 -27.03
N ILE A 82 27.66 -26.16 -28.11
CA ILE A 82 27.64 -27.00 -29.30
C ILE A 82 29.04 -27.18 -29.91
N LYS A 83 29.86 -26.12 -29.90
CA LYS A 83 31.26 -26.20 -30.35
C LYS A 83 32.10 -27.10 -29.45
N ALA A 84 31.88 -27.06 -28.14
CA ALA A 84 32.58 -27.91 -27.17
C ALA A 84 32.19 -29.39 -27.28
N LEU A 85 30.98 -29.71 -27.75
CA LEU A 85 30.55 -31.09 -28.04
C LEU A 85 31.30 -31.73 -29.23
N LYS A 86 32.15 -30.98 -29.96
CA LYS A 86 32.98 -31.44 -31.09
C LYS A 86 32.20 -32.21 -32.18
N GLU A 87 30.93 -31.85 -32.38
CA GLU A 87 30.08 -32.46 -33.42
C GLU A 87 30.58 -32.07 -34.83
N PRO A 88 30.45 -32.95 -35.84
CA PRO A 88 30.89 -32.65 -37.21
C PRO A 88 30.12 -31.47 -37.85
N PRO A 89 30.73 -30.73 -38.79
CA PRO A 89 30.10 -29.59 -39.46
C PRO A 89 28.79 -29.97 -40.15
N ARG A 90 27.75 -29.16 -39.95
CA ARG A 90 26.37 -29.48 -40.35
C ARG A 90 26.04 -28.99 -41.76
N ASP A 91 25.24 -29.77 -42.50
CA ASP A 91 24.55 -29.31 -43.72
C ASP A 91 23.05 -29.13 -43.45
N ARG A 92 22.65 -27.87 -43.26
CA ARG A 92 21.31 -27.49 -42.83
C ARG A 92 20.22 -27.72 -43.89
N LYS A 93 20.61 -27.96 -45.15
CA LYS A 93 19.66 -28.26 -46.24
C LYS A 93 19.18 -29.72 -46.21
N LYS A 94 19.95 -30.62 -45.61
CA LYS A 94 19.66 -32.07 -45.59
C LYS A 94 19.05 -32.57 -44.28
N GLN A 95 19.31 -31.92 -43.14
CA GLN A 95 18.83 -32.36 -41.83
C GLN A 95 18.20 -31.21 -41.03
N LYS A 96 16.97 -31.39 -40.54
CA LYS A 96 16.23 -30.47 -39.66
C LYS A 96 15.94 -31.15 -38.31
N ASN A 97 15.96 -30.39 -37.21
CA ASN A 97 15.62 -30.82 -35.84
C ASN A 97 16.48 -31.98 -35.27
N ILE A 98 17.80 -31.80 -35.22
CA ILE A 98 18.75 -32.80 -34.69
C ILE A 98 18.82 -32.73 -33.16
N LYS A 99 18.89 -33.90 -32.49
CA LYS A 99 19.23 -34.04 -31.07
C LYS A 99 20.75 -34.03 -30.90
N HIS A 100 21.28 -33.24 -29.97
CA HIS A 100 22.71 -33.18 -29.67
C HIS A 100 23.10 -34.28 -28.68
N SER A 101 24.09 -35.10 -29.01
CA SER A 101 24.46 -36.30 -28.24
C SER A 101 25.96 -36.44 -27.96
N GLY A 102 26.72 -35.34 -28.04
CA GLY A 102 28.13 -35.32 -27.67
C GLY A 102 28.37 -35.39 -26.15
N SER A 103 29.59 -35.77 -25.75
CA SER A 103 30.05 -35.67 -24.36
C SER A 103 31.12 -34.60 -24.23
N GLY A 104 31.01 -33.76 -23.19
CA GLY A 104 31.99 -32.72 -22.84
C GLY A 104 32.33 -32.81 -21.36
N SER A 105 33.55 -32.44 -20.99
CA SER A 105 33.99 -32.45 -19.59
C SER A 105 33.36 -31.30 -18.80
N PHE A 106 33.19 -31.49 -17.48
CA PHE A 106 32.67 -30.44 -16.61
C PHE A 106 33.56 -29.18 -16.62
N ASP A 107 34.89 -29.36 -16.72
CA ASP A 107 35.84 -28.26 -16.80
C ASP A 107 35.69 -27.43 -18.10
N GLU A 108 35.35 -28.06 -19.23
CA GLU A 108 35.03 -27.35 -20.48
C GLU A 108 33.78 -26.48 -20.32
N ILE A 109 32.75 -26.96 -19.61
CA ILE A 109 31.52 -26.19 -19.33
C ILE A 109 31.82 -25.01 -18.41
N VAL A 110 32.66 -25.20 -17.38
CA VAL A 110 33.09 -24.13 -16.47
C VAL A 110 33.90 -23.06 -17.22
N ASN A 111 34.76 -23.46 -18.16
CA ASN A 111 35.53 -22.52 -18.98
C ASN A 111 34.63 -21.72 -19.94
N ILE A 112 33.59 -22.34 -20.52
CA ILE A 112 32.59 -21.63 -21.33
C ILE A 112 31.84 -20.59 -20.49
N ALA A 113 31.49 -20.93 -19.25
CA ALA A 113 30.84 -20.00 -18.33
C ALA A 113 31.71 -18.78 -17.98
N GLN A 114 33.04 -18.91 -18.06
CA GLN A 114 33.99 -17.82 -17.81
C GLN A 114 34.21 -16.94 -19.05
N LEU A 115 34.14 -17.50 -20.26
CA LEU A 115 34.35 -16.78 -21.53
C LEU A 115 33.23 -15.79 -21.89
N GLU A 116 32.00 -15.97 -21.39
CA GLU A 116 30.87 -15.05 -21.60
C GLU A 116 30.97 -13.73 -20.78
N THR A 117 32.10 -13.45 -20.12
CA THR A 117 32.21 -12.29 -19.20
C THR A 117 33.23 -11.25 -19.64
N ASP A 118 32.78 -10.00 -19.81
CA ASP A 118 33.63 -8.80 -19.82
C ASP A 118 34.35 -8.70 -18.46
N ALA A 119 35.66 -8.43 -18.51
CA ALA A 119 36.65 -8.70 -17.46
C ALA A 119 36.57 -7.85 -16.16
N SER A 120 35.41 -7.28 -15.77
CA SER A 120 35.34 -6.23 -14.74
C SER A 120 34.58 -6.53 -13.43
N SER A 121 34.11 -7.76 -13.13
CA SER A 121 33.42 -8.02 -11.84
C SER A 121 33.76 -9.37 -11.17
N ARG A 122 34.66 -9.33 -10.18
CA ARG A 122 35.07 -10.48 -9.36
C ARG A 122 34.30 -10.53 -8.03
N GLY A 123 33.45 -11.55 -7.86
CA GLY A 123 32.79 -11.93 -6.59
C GLY A 123 32.23 -13.36 -6.64
N PRO A 124 32.24 -14.12 -5.52
CA PRO A 124 31.85 -15.54 -5.48
C PRO A 124 30.34 -15.80 -5.64
N GLU A 125 29.45 -14.91 -5.16
CA GLU A 125 27.98 -15.06 -5.31
C GLU A 125 27.52 -14.98 -6.76
N ALA A 126 28.14 -14.12 -7.56
CA ALA A 126 27.87 -14.08 -8.99
C ALA A 126 28.24 -15.42 -9.65
N ARG A 127 29.19 -16.22 -9.10
CA ARG A 127 29.68 -17.48 -9.71
C ARG A 127 28.61 -18.58 -9.72
N GLN A 128 27.72 -18.58 -8.73
CA GLN A 128 26.67 -19.58 -8.59
C GLN A 128 25.46 -19.30 -9.51
N GLY A 129 24.96 -18.06 -9.54
CA GLY A 129 23.94 -17.66 -10.52
C GLY A 129 24.40 -17.76 -11.99
N ARG A 130 25.72 -17.66 -12.23
CA ARG A 130 26.36 -17.81 -13.55
C ARG A 130 26.39 -19.25 -14.05
N LEU A 131 26.65 -20.23 -13.16
CA LEU A 131 26.59 -21.66 -13.51
C LEU A 131 25.15 -22.06 -13.85
N GLU A 132 24.16 -21.53 -13.12
CA GLU A 132 22.75 -21.75 -13.40
C GLU A 132 22.31 -21.20 -14.76
N ALA A 133 22.85 -20.06 -15.21
CA ALA A 133 22.54 -19.51 -16.53
C ALA A 133 23.08 -20.40 -17.67
N VAL A 134 24.28 -20.97 -17.52
CA VAL A 134 24.85 -21.93 -18.50
C VAL A 134 24.09 -23.25 -18.49
N LEU A 135 23.69 -23.74 -17.31
CA LEU A 135 22.83 -24.93 -17.16
C LEU A 135 21.42 -24.72 -17.75
N LYS A 136 20.84 -23.53 -17.62
CA LYS A 136 19.60 -23.14 -18.33
C LYS A 136 19.80 -23.08 -19.84
N GLY A 137 20.98 -22.64 -20.30
CA GLY A 137 21.39 -22.72 -21.71
C GLY A 137 21.42 -24.16 -22.24
N LEU A 138 21.98 -25.11 -21.48
CA LEU A 138 21.94 -26.55 -21.79
C LEU A 138 20.51 -27.10 -21.87
N ALA A 139 19.59 -26.64 -21.01
CA ALA A 139 18.18 -27.03 -21.04
C ALA A 139 17.40 -26.44 -22.25
N SER A 140 17.88 -25.33 -22.83
CA SER A 140 17.28 -24.71 -24.03
C SER A 140 17.68 -25.40 -25.34
N VAL A 141 18.65 -26.33 -25.29
CA VAL A 141 19.08 -27.14 -26.42
C VAL A 141 18.26 -28.43 -26.44
N PRO A 142 17.47 -28.72 -27.49
CA PRO A 142 16.63 -29.92 -27.52
C PRO A 142 17.46 -31.20 -27.48
N GLY A 143 17.28 -32.03 -26.44
CA GLY A 143 17.83 -33.38 -26.34
C GLY A 143 19.04 -33.58 -25.43
N THR A 144 19.53 -32.55 -24.73
CA THR A 144 20.60 -32.67 -23.74
C THR A 144 20.04 -32.82 -22.31
N GLN A 145 20.17 -34.01 -21.71
CA GLN A 145 19.96 -34.23 -20.26
C GLN A 145 21.32 -34.53 -19.60
N PRO A 146 21.69 -33.85 -18.49
CA PRO A 146 22.88 -34.22 -17.74
C PRO A 146 22.59 -35.42 -16.83
N GLU A 147 23.23 -36.57 -17.08
CA GLU A 147 23.28 -37.68 -16.13
C GLU A 147 24.49 -37.50 -15.19
N LEU A 148 24.23 -37.16 -13.93
CA LEU A 148 25.23 -37.15 -12.85
C LEU A 148 25.26 -38.55 -12.23
N GLY A 149 26.29 -39.34 -12.56
CA GLY A 149 26.48 -40.68 -12.01
C GLY A 149 26.65 -40.68 -10.49
N SER A 150 25.71 -41.31 -9.78
CA SER A 150 25.80 -41.54 -8.34
C SER A 150 26.61 -42.81 -8.06
N GLY A 151 27.76 -42.64 -7.39
CA GLY A 151 28.53 -43.76 -6.87
C GLY A 151 28.00 -44.17 -5.50
N ARG A 152 27.48 -45.39 -5.39
CA ARG A 152 27.54 -46.27 -4.19
C ARG A 152 27.10 -47.67 -4.57
N GLY A 153 27.95 -48.65 -4.26
CA GLY A 153 27.83 -50.04 -4.70
C GLY A 153 26.83 -50.90 -3.90
N GLY A 154 26.60 -52.10 -4.42
CA GLY A 154 25.96 -53.20 -3.67
C GLY A 154 24.98 -54.07 -4.45
N THR A 155 25.53 -55.10 -5.13
CA THR A 155 25.01 -56.47 -5.32
C THR A 155 23.62 -56.75 -5.94
N ALA A 156 23.67 -57.26 -7.18
CA ALA A 156 23.07 -58.50 -7.73
C ALA A 156 21.56 -58.83 -7.57
N GLY A 157 20.89 -59.07 -8.71
CA GLY A 157 19.87 -60.13 -8.82
C GLY A 157 18.68 -59.93 -9.78
N SER A 158 18.78 -60.51 -10.99
CA SER A 158 17.70 -61.00 -11.90
C SER A 158 16.80 -59.97 -12.64
N LYS A 159 16.89 -59.90 -13.98
CA LYS A 159 15.97 -60.48 -15.01
C LYS A 159 14.53 -59.93 -14.90
N THR A 160 13.84 -59.38 -15.91
CA THR A 160 13.91 -59.47 -17.38
C THR A 160 12.86 -58.49 -17.98
N MET A 161 13.15 -57.92 -19.17
CA MET A 161 12.33 -57.71 -20.41
C MET A 161 10.84 -57.28 -20.28
N SER A 162 10.20 -56.47 -21.13
CA SER A 162 10.47 -55.87 -22.45
C SER A 162 9.18 -55.16 -22.92
N ALA A 163 9.26 -54.06 -23.68
CA ALA A 163 8.35 -53.76 -24.83
C ALA A 163 8.82 -52.51 -25.62
N PRO A 164 8.88 -52.57 -26.98
CA PRO A 164 9.19 -51.45 -27.88
C PRO A 164 7.93 -50.82 -28.55
N PRO A 165 8.08 -49.76 -29.38
CA PRO A 165 7.05 -48.74 -29.67
C PRO A 165 6.52 -48.72 -31.13
N GLU A 166 5.76 -47.65 -31.48
CA GLU A 166 5.30 -47.15 -32.81
C GLU A 166 3.82 -47.47 -33.19
N ALA A 167 3.05 -46.66 -33.93
CA ALA A 167 3.13 -45.30 -34.48
C ALA A 167 1.75 -44.85 -35.04
N LEU A 168 1.59 -43.54 -35.25
CA LEU A 168 0.47 -42.83 -35.90
C LEU A 168 0.43 -42.99 -37.44
N ARG A 169 -0.79 -42.85 -38.03
CA ARG A 169 -1.14 -42.15 -39.31
C ARG A 169 -2.70 -42.09 -39.43
N ARG A 170 -3.42 -40.96 -39.49
CA ARG A 170 -3.58 -39.77 -40.37
C ARG A 170 -4.66 -39.90 -41.48
N ALA A 171 -5.51 -38.85 -41.55
CA ALA A 171 -6.18 -38.21 -42.70
C ALA A 171 -7.51 -38.80 -43.22
N VAL A 172 -8.51 -38.09 -43.81
CA VAL A 172 -8.87 -36.66 -44.09
C VAL A 172 -10.31 -36.65 -44.68
N CYS A 173 -11.11 -35.61 -44.36
CA CYS A 173 -12.19 -34.92 -45.12
C CYS A 173 -13.51 -35.57 -45.63
N CYS A 174 -14.63 -34.85 -45.35
CA CYS A 174 -15.53 -34.16 -46.32
C CYS A 174 -17.06 -34.45 -46.21
N CYS A 175 -17.81 -33.35 -45.99
CA CYS A 175 -19.11 -32.94 -46.59
C CYS A 175 -20.48 -33.62 -46.27
N TRP A 176 -21.29 -32.89 -45.48
CA TRP A 176 -22.66 -32.36 -45.79
C TRP A 176 -23.90 -33.34 -45.87
N PRO A 177 -25.18 -32.86 -45.88
CA PRO A 177 -26.05 -32.81 -44.69
C PRO A 177 -27.48 -33.40 -44.90
N GLY A 178 -28.32 -33.44 -43.84
CA GLY A 178 -29.78 -33.34 -44.00
C GLY A 178 -30.69 -34.12 -43.03
N GLY A 179 -31.75 -33.45 -42.56
CA GLY A 179 -33.11 -34.00 -42.71
C GLY A 179 -33.92 -34.50 -41.49
N ARG A 180 -34.58 -33.56 -40.79
CA ARG A 180 -36.00 -33.53 -40.33
C ARG A 180 -36.77 -34.80 -39.85
N ALA A 181 -37.39 -34.59 -38.68
CA ALA A 181 -38.82 -34.70 -38.33
C ALA A 181 -39.50 -36.08 -38.09
N GLY A 182 -39.98 -36.22 -36.85
CA GLY A 182 -41.42 -36.42 -36.55
C GLY A 182 -41.93 -37.86 -36.38
N ALA A 183 -42.37 -38.20 -35.16
CA ALA A 183 -43.59 -38.98 -34.93
C ALA A 183 -43.97 -38.97 -33.44
N ALA A 184 -45.18 -38.48 -33.17
CA ALA A 184 -45.87 -38.61 -31.89
C ALA A 184 -46.59 -39.96 -31.83
N LEU A 185 -46.56 -40.63 -30.68
CA LEU A 185 -47.49 -41.71 -30.33
C LEU A 185 -47.87 -41.59 -28.85
N ARG A 186 -49.16 -41.32 -28.62
CA ARG A 186 -49.81 -41.44 -27.31
C ARG A 186 -50.16 -42.90 -27.05
N CYS A 187 -49.98 -43.36 -25.82
CA CYS A 187 -50.83 -44.39 -25.23
C CYS A 187 -51.00 -44.20 -23.72
N ASN A 188 -52.20 -44.50 -23.25
CA ASN A 188 -52.80 -44.14 -21.99
C ASN A 188 -52.30 -44.92 -20.76
N GLN A 189 -52.30 -44.22 -19.62
CA GLN A 189 -52.75 -44.57 -18.27
C GLN A 189 -52.81 -46.06 -17.83
N LEU A 190 -52.19 -46.36 -16.68
CA LEU A 190 -52.86 -46.79 -15.44
C LEU A 190 -51.91 -46.55 -14.22
N PRO A 191 -52.41 -46.45 -12.97
CA PRO A 191 -51.84 -45.62 -11.90
C PRO A 191 -51.25 -46.39 -10.71
N GLY A 192 -50.46 -45.70 -9.88
CA GLY A 192 -50.37 -46.01 -8.44
C GLY A 192 -49.02 -45.83 -7.76
N ARG A 193 -48.87 -44.68 -7.07
CA ARG A 193 -48.19 -44.45 -5.76
C ARG A 193 -46.71 -44.87 -5.61
N SER A 194 -45.79 -44.08 -5.04
CA SER A 194 -45.89 -42.89 -4.19
C SER A 194 -44.47 -42.40 -3.89
N GLY A 195 -44.28 -41.07 -3.87
CA GLY A 195 -43.24 -40.43 -3.04
C GLY A 195 -41.90 -40.10 -3.71
N ALA A 196 -41.91 -39.41 -4.85
CA ALA A 196 -40.75 -38.61 -5.26
C ALA A 196 -40.74 -37.30 -4.43
N PRO A 197 -39.58 -36.84 -3.91
CA PRO A 197 -39.48 -35.48 -3.37
C PRO A 197 -39.80 -34.49 -4.47
N GLY A 198 -40.60 -33.48 -4.13
CA GLY A 198 -41.18 -32.51 -5.03
C GLY A 198 -40.19 -31.88 -6.00
N GLY A 199 -40.71 -31.54 -7.18
CA GLY A 199 -39.96 -30.85 -8.21
C GLY A 199 -39.29 -29.60 -7.65
N ALA A 200 -37.96 -29.60 -7.69
CA ALA A 200 -37.21 -28.36 -7.74
C ALA A 200 -37.71 -27.63 -8.98
N ALA A 201 -38.53 -26.60 -8.79
CA ALA A 201 -38.80 -25.64 -9.84
C ALA A 201 -37.44 -25.21 -10.38
N ALA A 202 -37.26 -25.34 -11.70
CA ALA A 202 -36.08 -24.86 -12.39
C ALA A 202 -36.09 -23.32 -12.39
N ALA A 203 -35.82 -22.72 -11.24
CA ALA A 203 -35.56 -21.30 -11.11
C ALA A 203 -34.11 -21.08 -11.56
N MET A 204 -33.94 -20.28 -12.61
CA MET A 204 -32.63 -19.76 -12.99
C MET A 204 -32.22 -18.82 -11.84
N GLY A 205 -31.17 -19.17 -11.09
CA GLY A 205 -30.72 -18.36 -9.94
C GLY A 205 -30.51 -16.90 -10.34
N ARG A 206 -31.25 -16.00 -9.69
CA ARG A 206 -31.44 -14.61 -10.09
C ARG A 206 -30.90 -13.63 -9.04
N THR A 207 -31.48 -13.62 -7.83
CA THR A 207 -31.06 -12.67 -6.79
C THR A 207 -30.01 -13.29 -5.87
N VAL A 208 -28.95 -12.52 -5.58
CA VAL A 208 -27.84 -12.92 -4.72
C VAL A 208 -27.66 -11.92 -3.59
N THR A 209 -27.40 -12.43 -2.38
CA THR A 209 -27.06 -11.62 -1.23
C THR A 209 -25.58 -11.80 -0.90
N VAL A 210 -24.82 -10.72 -0.99
CA VAL A 210 -23.37 -10.70 -0.74
C VAL A 210 -23.04 -9.78 0.43
N ALA A 211 -21.99 -10.14 1.16
CA ALA A 211 -21.48 -9.36 2.28
C ALA A 211 -20.03 -8.93 2.07
N THR A 212 -19.73 -7.71 2.53
CA THR A 212 -18.38 -7.19 2.72
C THR A 212 -18.24 -6.62 4.11
N CYS A 213 -17.03 -6.38 4.57
CA CYS A 213 -16.83 -5.85 5.91
C CYS A 213 -15.61 -4.93 6.03
N ALA A 214 -15.62 -4.18 7.12
CA ALA A 214 -14.47 -3.48 7.64
C ALA A 214 -14.13 -3.99 9.04
N LEU A 215 -12.90 -4.44 9.24
CA LEU A 215 -12.43 -5.02 10.50
C LEU A 215 -11.30 -4.20 11.10
N ASN A 216 -11.32 -4.04 12.42
CA ASN A 216 -10.25 -3.42 13.19
C ASN A 216 -9.21 -4.45 13.65
N GLN A 217 -8.53 -5.06 12.67
CA GLN A 217 -7.47 -6.03 12.96
C GLN A 217 -6.28 -5.37 13.67
N TRP A 218 -5.51 -6.20 14.36
CA TRP A 218 -4.28 -5.80 15.03
C TRP A 218 -3.16 -6.75 14.60
N ALA A 219 -2.02 -6.19 14.20
CA ALA A 219 -0.87 -6.98 13.74
C ALA A 219 -0.49 -8.05 14.78
N LEU A 220 -0.48 -9.32 14.35
CA LEU A 220 -0.14 -10.51 15.14
C LEU A 220 -1.10 -10.85 16.29
N ASP A 221 -2.20 -10.11 16.49
CA ASP A 221 -3.29 -10.45 17.42
C ASP A 221 -4.16 -11.55 16.82
N PHE A 222 -3.62 -12.76 16.68
CA PHE A 222 -4.30 -13.86 15.98
C PHE A 222 -5.64 -14.25 16.62
N ASP A 223 -5.74 -14.23 17.96
CA ASP A 223 -6.97 -14.53 18.67
C ASP A 223 -8.02 -13.43 18.47
N GLY A 224 -7.66 -12.15 18.59
CA GLY A 224 -8.56 -11.04 18.33
C GLY A 224 -8.96 -10.94 16.86
N ASN A 225 -8.03 -11.19 15.94
CA ASN A 225 -8.30 -11.20 14.49
C ASN A 225 -9.25 -12.34 14.11
N LEU A 226 -9.04 -13.55 14.64
CA LEU A 226 -9.96 -14.67 14.49
C LEU A 226 -11.35 -14.33 15.03
N ALA A 227 -11.41 -13.77 16.25
CA ALA A 227 -12.65 -13.36 16.88
C ALA A 227 -13.41 -12.34 16.02
N ARG A 228 -12.74 -11.33 15.46
CA ARG A 228 -13.35 -10.32 14.56
C ARG A 228 -13.82 -10.90 13.22
N ILE A 229 -13.15 -11.94 12.70
CA ILE A 229 -13.57 -12.62 11.46
C ILE A 229 -14.84 -13.46 11.68
N LEU A 230 -14.86 -14.31 12.73
CA LEU A 230 -16.00 -15.20 13.04
C LEU A 230 -17.20 -14.45 13.64
N GLN A 231 -16.85 -13.78 14.73
CA GLN A 231 -17.59 -13.18 15.83
C GLN A 231 -18.94 -13.80 16.28
N SER A 232 -18.85 -15.03 16.80
CA SER A 232 -19.52 -15.42 18.04
C SER A 232 -18.73 -14.87 19.24
N LYS A 233 -19.42 -14.36 20.27
CA LYS A 233 -18.82 -14.16 21.59
C LYS A 233 -18.42 -15.54 22.14
N MET A 234 -17.13 -15.79 22.30
CA MET A 234 -16.66 -16.81 23.25
C MET A 234 -16.44 -16.12 24.60
N ASP A 235 -17.52 -15.95 25.36
CA ASP A 235 -17.42 -15.58 26.78
C ASP A 235 -16.73 -16.73 27.51
N SER A 236 -15.41 -16.62 27.69
CA SER A 236 -14.62 -17.50 28.56
C SER A 236 -14.36 -16.80 29.89
N TYR A 237 -15.42 -16.58 30.67
CA TYR A 237 -15.34 -16.53 32.12
C TYR A 237 -16.46 -17.42 32.69
N PHE A 238 -16.06 -18.28 33.62
CA PHE A 238 -16.80 -19.39 34.20
C PHE A 238 -18.10 -18.98 34.96
N ILE A 239 -19.10 -19.89 34.92
CA ILE A 239 -20.22 -20.13 35.89
C ILE A 239 -21.65 -19.65 35.52
N LEU A 240 -22.52 -20.67 35.35
CA LEU A 240 -24.01 -20.77 35.39
C LEU A 240 -24.84 -20.69 34.08
N PRO A 241 -25.91 -21.51 33.95
CA PRO A 241 -26.75 -21.58 32.76
C PRO A 241 -27.87 -20.54 32.81
N LEU A 242 -27.98 -19.70 31.77
CA LEU A 242 -29.09 -18.77 31.56
C LEU A 242 -29.68 -18.96 30.13
N PRO A 243 -30.96 -18.58 29.92
CA PRO A 243 -31.80 -19.00 28.78
C PRO A 243 -31.51 -18.16 27.50
N PRO A 244 -32.17 -18.40 26.34
CA PRO A 244 -31.60 -18.14 25.02
C PRO A 244 -31.37 -16.65 24.74
N PRO A 245 -30.36 -16.28 23.92
CA PRO A 245 -29.94 -14.90 23.76
C PRO A 245 -30.93 -14.08 22.90
N HIS A 246 -31.16 -12.85 23.35
CA HIS A 246 -31.86 -11.78 22.63
C HIS A 246 -31.15 -11.38 21.30
N PRO A 247 -31.83 -10.69 20.37
CA PRO A 247 -31.41 -10.44 18.97
C PRO A 247 -30.15 -9.56 18.75
N GLY A 248 -29.31 -9.34 19.75
CA GLY A 248 -28.16 -8.42 19.71
C GLY A 248 -26.77 -9.08 19.66
N HIS A 249 -26.65 -10.38 19.34
CA HIS A 249 -25.43 -11.15 19.64
C HIS A 249 -24.61 -11.67 18.46
N PHE A 250 -25.01 -11.42 17.20
CA PHE A 250 -24.26 -11.91 16.03
C PHE A 250 -23.35 -10.81 15.48
N ILE A 251 -22.05 -11.08 15.27
CA ILE A 251 -21.09 -10.15 14.64
C ILE A 251 -20.22 -10.89 13.57
N GLY A 252 -19.69 -10.24 12.53
CA GLY A 252 -18.78 -10.88 11.54
C GLY A 252 -19.45 -11.80 10.50
N ILE A 253 -18.88 -13.00 10.25
CA ILE A 253 -19.48 -14.02 9.35
C ILE A 253 -20.88 -14.41 9.83
N GLU A 254 -21.12 -14.44 11.13
CA GLU A 254 -22.46 -14.71 11.69
C GLU A 254 -23.48 -13.64 11.31
N ILE A 255 -23.11 -12.34 11.26
CA ILE A 255 -24.00 -11.29 10.72
C ILE A 255 -24.31 -11.54 9.25
N ALA A 256 -23.29 -11.86 8.46
CA ALA A 256 -23.46 -12.06 7.03
C ALA A 256 -24.49 -13.17 6.79
N LYS A 257 -24.35 -14.31 7.48
CA LYS A 257 -25.33 -15.42 7.42
C LYS A 257 -26.69 -15.06 7.97
N TYR A 258 -26.75 -14.38 9.11
CA TYR A 258 -28.01 -13.93 9.71
C TYR A 258 -28.80 -13.02 8.77
N LYS A 259 -28.10 -12.17 8.01
CA LYS A 259 -28.67 -11.31 6.97
C LYS A 259 -28.86 -12.01 5.62
N GLY A 260 -28.66 -13.33 5.54
CA GLY A 260 -28.92 -14.15 4.35
C GLY A 260 -27.80 -14.15 3.30
N ALA A 261 -26.62 -13.60 3.58
CA ALA A 261 -25.53 -13.58 2.63
C ALA A 261 -24.92 -14.97 2.41
N ARG A 262 -24.60 -15.28 1.15
CA ARG A 262 -23.97 -16.56 0.75
C ARG A 262 -22.52 -16.43 0.30
N TYR A 263 -22.01 -15.21 0.29
CA TYR A 263 -20.59 -14.89 0.08
C TYR A 263 -20.19 -13.76 1.03
N ARG A 264 -19.05 -13.90 1.72
CA ARG A 264 -18.47 -12.87 2.60
C ARG A 264 -17.03 -12.56 2.18
N LEU A 265 -16.77 -11.28 1.94
CA LEU A 265 -15.43 -10.73 1.69
C LEU A 265 -14.85 -10.09 2.96
N GLY A 266 -13.61 -10.46 3.29
CA GLY A 266 -12.81 -9.82 4.34
C GLY A 266 -11.68 -8.91 3.81
N PRO A 267 -11.10 -8.03 4.64
CA PRO A 267 -9.97 -7.18 4.28
C PRO A 267 -8.70 -7.95 3.89
N GLU A 268 -7.76 -7.24 3.29
CA GLU A 268 -6.44 -7.79 2.90
C GLU A 268 -5.64 -8.24 4.12
N LEU A 269 -5.06 -9.45 4.08
CA LEU A 269 -4.24 -10.02 5.16
C LEU A 269 -4.93 -10.01 6.54
N GLU A 270 -6.26 -10.08 6.58
CA GLU A 270 -7.04 -9.92 7.82
C GLU A 270 -6.67 -10.93 8.93
N ILE A 271 -6.18 -12.13 8.62
CA ILE A 271 -5.86 -13.14 9.64
C ILE A 271 -4.72 -12.66 10.55
N CYS A 272 -3.65 -12.11 9.97
CA CYS A 272 -2.50 -11.60 10.73
C CYS A 272 -2.58 -10.09 10.99
N GLY A 273 -3.44 -9.36 10.28
CA GLY A 273 -3.41 -7.90 10.17
C GLY A 273 -2.42 -7.43 9.11
N TYR A 274 -2.76 -6.40 8.35
CA TYR A 274 -1.93 -5.93 7.23
C TYR A 274 -0.55 -5.41 7.68
N GLY A 275 -0.50 -4.68 8.79
CA GLY A 275 0.67 -3.94 9.29
C GLY A 275 1.80 -4.74 9.93
N CYS A 276 1.89 -6.07 9.75
CA CYS A 276 2.91 -6.91 10.41
C CYS A 276 4.37 -6.54 10.06
N SER A 277 4.61 -5.80 8.97
CA SER A 277 5.95 -5.37 8.55
C SER A 277 6.95 -6.53 8.46
N ASP A 278 8.14 -6.43 9.08
CA ASP A 278 9.18 -7.46 8.98
C ASP A 278 8.82 -8.78 9.67
N HIS A 279 7.77 -8.84 10.49
CA HIS A 279 7.24 -10.10 11.00
C HIS A 279 6.74 -11.03 9.88
N TYR A 280 6.47 -10.53 8.68
CA TYR A 280 6.24 -11.40 7.53
C TYR A 280 7.44 -12.29 7.17
N TYR A 281 8.66 -11.93 7.57
CA TYR A 281 9.83 -12.79 7.39
C TYR A 281 9.82 -14.01 8.32
N GLU A 282 9.18 -13.89 9.48
CA GLU A 282 9.12 -14.93 10.50
C GLU A 282 8.19 -16.06 10.07
N SER A 283 8.62 -17.30 10.22
CA SER A 283 7.82 -18.49 9.92
C SER A 283 6.55 -18.57 10.77
N ASP A 284 6.62 -18.04 11.98
CA ASP A 284 5.56 -18.13 12.99
C ASP A 284 4.32 -17.36 12.53
N THR A 285 4.51 -16.24 11.81
CA THR A 285 3.41 -15.51 11.16
C THR A 285 2.64 -16.39 10.18
N LEU A 286 3.34 -17.25 9.41
CA LEU A 286 2.70 -18.19 8.49
C LEU A 286 2.02 -19.33 9.25
N LEU A 287 2.70 -19.88 10.25
CA LEU A 287 2.19 -20.97 11.10
C LEU A 287 0.87 -20.57 11.78
N HIS A 288 0.88 -19.49 12.53
CA HIS A 288 -0.29 -19.02 13.28
C HIS A 288 -1.42 -18.59 12.34
N SER A 289 -1.10 -18.06 11.15
CA SER A 289 -2.12 -17.79 10.14
C SER A 289 -2.82 -19.07 9.67
N PHE A 290 -2.08 -20.19 9.52
CA PHE A 290 -2.68 -21.48 9.20
C PHE A 290 -3.46 -22.08 10.37
N GLU A 291 -3.02 -21.90 11.62
CA GLU A 291 -3.76 -22.33 12.81
C GLU A 291 -5.11 -21.59 12.92
N VAL A 292 -5.11 -20.28 12.66
CA VAL A 292 -6.35 -19.48 12.57
C VAL A 292 -7.23 -19.96 11.42
N LEU A 293 -6.66 -20.22 10.24
CA LEU A 293 -7.41 -20.77 9.11
C LEU A 293 -8.05 -22.12 9.46
N ALA A 294 -7.35 -23.01 10.18
CA ALA A 294 -7.90 -24.28 10.63
C ALA A 294 -9.13 -24.06 11.53
N LYS A 295 -9.04 -23.15 12.52
CA LYS A 295 -10.17 -22.77 13.39
C LYS A 295 -11.35 -22.20 12.59
N LEU A 296 -11.10 -21.39 11.55
CA LEU A 296 -12.13 -20.86 10.66
C LEU A 296 -12.84 -21.97 9.85
N LEU A 297 -12.08 -22.94 9.35
CA LEU A 297 -12.60 -24.08 8.59
C LEU A 297 -13.44 -25.02 9.48
N GLU A 298 -13.08 -25.18 10.74
CA GLU A 298 -13.83 -26.03 11.68
C GLU A 298 -15.11 -25.39 12.21
N SER A 299 -15.15 -24.04 12.24
CA SER A 299 -16.25 -23.28 12.83
C SER A 299 -17.60 -23.54 12.12
N PRO A 300 -18.67 -23.86 12.87
CA PRO A 300 -20.03 -23.98 12.31
C PRO A 300 -20.54 -22.67 11.67
N ALA A 301 -20.00 -21.53 12.11
CA ALA A 301 -20.34 -20.23 11.55
C ALA A 301 -20.03 -20.15 10.05
N THR A 302 -19.04 -20.89 9.53
CA THR A 302 -18.63 -20.82 8.12
C THR A 302 -19.36 -21.81 7.20
N GLN A 303 -20.35 -22.55 7.73
CA GLN A 303 -21.14 -23.48 6.94
C GLN A 303 -22.10 -22.74 5.97
N ASP A 304 -22.26 -23.24 4.75
CA ASP A 304 -23.18 -22.74 3.71
C ASP A 304 -23.01 -21.26 3.33
N ILE A 305 -21.79 -20.74 3.49
CA ILE A 305 -21.35 -19.42 3.03
C ILE A 305 -19.94 -19.55 2.45
N ILE A 306 -19.69 -18.93 1.29
CA ILE A 306 -18.32 -18.81 0.77
C ILE A 306 -17.60 -17.72 1.58
N CYS A 307 -16.48 -18.08 2.19
CA CYS A 307 -15.64 -17.15 2.93
C CYS A 307 -14.35 -16.88 2.16
N ASP A 308 -14.09 -15.60 1.92
CA ASP A 308 -12.85 -15.12 1.32
C ASP A 308 -12.05 -14.36 2.39
N VAL A 309 -10.93 -14.94 2.82
CA VAL A 309 -10.06 -14.41 3.89
C VAL A 309 -8.63 -14.18 3.41
N GLY A 310 -7.90 -13.27 4.09
CA GLY A 310 -6.55 -12.87 3.69
C GLY A 310 -5.47 -13.38 4.64
N MET A 311 -4.39 -13.96 4.11
CA MET A 311 -3.20 -14.36 4.88
C MET A 311 -1.93 -14.47 4.02
N PRO A 312 -0.73 -14.41 4.61
CA PRO A 312 0.51 -14.73 3.90
C PRO A 312 0.60 -16.24 3.65
N VAL A 313 0.98 -16.64 2.44
CA VAL A 313 1.19 -18.05 2.08
C VAL A 313 2.53 -18.22 1.38
N MET A 314 3.30 -19.21 1.78
CA MET A 314 4.54 -19.58 1.10
C MET A 314 4.30 -20.76 0.17
N CYS A 315 4.45 -20.55 -1.13
CA CYS A 315 4.40 -21.59 -2.16
C CYS A 315 5.78 -21.75 -2.79
N ARG A 316 6.32 -22.98 -2.80
CA ARG A 316 7.64 -23.31 -3.40
C ARG A 316 8.76 -22.38 -2.93
N ASN A 317 8.77 -22.10 -1.62
CA ASN A 317 9.75 -21.22 -0.96
C ASN A 317 9.66 -19.74 -1.37
N VAL A 318 8.53 -19.32 -1.93
CA VAL A 318 8.23 -17.92 -2.29
C VAL A 318 7.00 -17.47 -1.51
N ARG A 319 7.08 -16.32 -0.86
CA ARG A 319 6.00 -15.77 -0.03
C ARG A 319 5.09 -14.87 -0.87
N TYR A 320 3.79 -15.09 -0.74
CA TYR A 320 2.75 -14.36 -1.43
C TYR A 320 1.76 -13.79 -0.42
N ASN A 321 1.21 -12.62 -0.74
CA ASN A 321 0.01 -12.10 -0.10
C ASN A 321 -1.19 -12.74 -0.79
N CYS A 322 -2.04 -13.47 -0.06
CA CYS A 322 -3.05 -14.34 -0.66
C CYS A 322 -4.45 -14.10 -0.12
N ARG A 323 -5.43 -14.34 -0.99
CA ARG A 323 -6.79 -14.71 -0.61
C ARG A 323 -6.88 -16.22 -0.50
N VAL A 324 -7.50 -16.70 0.56
CA VAL A 324 -7.85 -18.11 0.76
C VAL A 324 -9.38 -18.17 0.77
N ILE A 325 -9.94 -18.80 -0.27
CA ILE A 325 -11.38 -18.91 -0.44
C ILE A 325 -11.82 -20.32 -0.09
N PHE A 326 -12.76 -20.45 0.83
CA PHE A 326 -13.24 -21.75 1.31
C PHE A 326 -14.76 -21.79 1.49
N LEU A 327 -15.29 -23.00 1.46
CA LEU A 327 -16.71 -23.31 1.65
C LEU A 327 -16.83 -24.69 2.29
N ASN A 328 -17.64 -24.83 3.34
CA ASN A 328 -17.99 -26.13 3.93
C ASN A 328 -16.75 -27.01 4.22
N LYS A 329 -15.80 -26.46 4.97
CA LYS A 329 -14.52 -27.10 5.36
C LYS A 329 -13.60 -27.49 4.19
N LYS A 330 -13.85 -26.98 2.98
CA LYS A 330 -13.00 -27.21 1.80
C LYS A 330 -12.45 -25.90 1.28
N ILE A 331 -11.14 -25.84 1.07
CA ILE A 331 -10.48 -24.72 0.39
C ILE A 331 -10.71 -24.89 -1.12
N LEU A 332 -11.27 -23.85 -1.74
CA LEU A 332 -11.61 -23.81 -3.15
C LEU A 332 -10.46 -23.28 -3.99
N LEU A 333 -9.83 -22.19 -3.56
CA LEU A 333 -8.77 -21.49 -4.29
C LEU A 333 -7.90 -20.68 -3.31
N ILE A 334 -6.59 -20.70 -3.55
CA ILE A 334 -5.66 -19.71 -2.97
C ILE A 334 -5.22 -18.77 -4.09
N ARG A 335 -5.65 -17.50 -4.04
CA ARG A 335 -5.34 -16.47 -5.05
C ARG A 335 -4.25 -15.53 -4.53
N PRO A 336 -3.00 -15.65 -5.00
CA PRO A 336 -1.92 -14.71 -4.65
C PRO A 336 -2.06 -13.36 -5.36
N LYS A 337 -1.67 -12.28 -4.71
CA LYS A 337 -1.59 -10.92 -5.26
C LYS A 337 -0.58 -10.85 -6.40
N MET A 338 -0.98 -10.23 -7.50
CA MET A 338 -0.21 -10.10 -8.75
C MET A 338 0.47 -8.74 -8.87
N ILE A 339 -0.12 -7.70 -8.26
CA ILE A 339 0.41 -6.33 -8.29
C ILE A 339 0.58 -5.85 -6.85
N LEU A 340 1.84 -5.68 -6.44
CA LEU A 340 2.19 -5.30 -5.07
C LEU A 340 2.37 -3.80 -4.93
N ALA A 341 1.86 -3.24 -3.83
CA ALA A 341 2.01 -1.83 -3.50
C ALA A 341 3.42 -1.55 -2.97
N ASN A 342 4.15 -0.63 -3.62
CA ASN A 342 5.54 -0.30 -3.24
C ASN A 342 5.83 1.21 -3.33
N THR A 343 4.84 2.03 -2.98
CA THR A 343 4.94 3.50 -2.99
C THR A 343 4.46 4.11 -1.67
N GLY A 344 5.04 5.26 -1.30
CA GLY A 344 4.67 5.95 -0.06
C GLY A 344 4.95 5.09 1.17
N ASN A 345 3.91 4.81 1.95
CA ASN A 345 3.98 3.93 3.13
C ASN A 345 4.05 2.44 2.76
N TYR A 346 3.58 2.05 1.58
CA TYR A 346 3.53 0.66 1.15
C TYR A 346 4.89 0.17 0.64
N ARG A 347 5.27 -1.05 1.04
CA ARG A 347 6.54 -1.70 0.68
C ARG A 347 6.41 -3.22 0.56
N GLU A 348 5.31 -3.69 -0.01
CA GLU A 348 4.98 -5.12 -0.03
C GLU A 348 6.06 -5.98 -0.69
N LEU A 349 6.79 -5.44 -1.69
CA LEU A 349 7.92 -6.12 -2.34
C LEU A 349 9.07 -6.46 -1.38
N ARG A 350 9.11 -5.84 -0.19
CA ARG A 350 10.06 -6.21 0.86
C ARG A 350 9.81 -7.64 1.35
N TRP A 351 8.55 -8.06 1.47
CA TRP A 351 8.16 -9.31 2.12
C TRP A 351 7.55 -10.34 1.18
N PHE A 352 6.89 -9.87 0.12
CA PHE A 352 6.09 -10.65 -0.81
C PHE A 352 6.63 -10.57 -2.24
N THR A 353 6.35 -11.61 -3.02
CA THR A 353 6.61 -11.65 -4.46
C THR A 353 5.28 -11.57 -5.21
N PRO A 354 5.16 -10.80 -6.30
CA PRO A 354 3.96 -10.81 -7.13
C PRO A 354 3.82 -12.16 -7.84
N TRP A 355 2.59 -12.67 -7.93
CA TRP A 355 2.31 -13.80 -8.80
C TRP A 355 2.41 -13.38 -10.28
N SER A 356 3.36 -13.97 -11.00
CA SER A 356 3.72 -13.56 -12.37
C SER A 356 3.08 -14.42 -13.47
N ARG A 357 2.42 -15.53 -13.11
CA ARG A 357 1.83 -16.48 -14.07
C ARG A 357 0.34 -16.21 -14.23
N ALA A 358 0.00 -15.16 -14.99
CA ALA A 358 -1.40 -14.81 -15.26
C ALA A 358 -2.18 -15.98 -15.88
N ARG A 359 -3.44 -16.15 -15.48
CA ARG A 359 -4.36 -17.22 -15.94
C ARG A 359 -3.80 -18.63 -15.81
N PHE A 360 -2.99 -18.87 -14.79
CA PHE A 360 -2.38 -20.15 -14.52
C PHE A 360 -2.55 -20.52 -13.05
N VAL A 361 -2.83 -21.79 -12.80
CA VAL A 361 -2.89 -22.39 -11.46
C VAL A 361 -1.92 -23.56 -11.37
N GLU A 362 -1.28 -23.69 -10.21
CA GLU A 362 -0.55 -24.90 -9.81
C GLU A 362 -1.20 -25.54 -8.59
N GLU A 363 -0.84 -26.80 -8.35
CA GLU A 363 -1.22 -27.49 -7.13
C GLU A 363 -0.36 -27.02 -5.96
N TYR A 364 -1.02 -26.56 -4.91
CA TYR A 364 -0.40 -26.21 -3.63
C TYR A 364 -0.66 -27.32 -2.63
N PHE A 365 0.42 -27.87 -2.07
CA PHE A 365 0.34 -28.86 -0.99
C PHE A 365 -0.04 -28.17 0.31
N LEU A 366 -1.17 -28.59 0.89
CA LEU A 366 -1.66 -28.03 2.14
C LEU A 366 -0.81 -28.50 3.32
N PRO A 367 -0.60 -27.67 4.37
CA PRO A 367 -0.02 -28.13 5.63
C PRO A 367 -0.83 -29.26 6.25
N ARG A 368 -0.18 -30.22 6.94
CA ARG A 368 -0.84 -31.40 7.53
C ARG A 368 -2.05 -31.04 8.41
N MET A 369 -1.94 -29.99 9.23
CA MET A 369 -3.07 -29.49 10.04
C MET A 369 -4.31 -29.11 9.21
N ILE A 370 -4.12 -28.56 8.01
CA ILE A 370 -5.23 -28.25 7.11
C ILE A 370 -5.73 -29.50 6.39
N GLN A 371 -4.84 -30.45 6.06
CA GLN A 371 -5.25 -31.73 5.48
C GLN A 371 -6.13 -32.53 6.45
N GLU A 372 -5.82 -32.52 7.74
CA GLU A 372 -6.60 -33.19 8.78
C GLU A 372 -8.02 -32.62 8.89
N VAL A 373 -8.18 -31.30 8.80
CA VAL A 373 -9.49 -30.63 8.86
C VAL A 373 -10.28 -30.80 7.55
N THR A 374 -9.61 -30.60 6.42
CA THR A 374 -10.28 -30.48 5.11
C THR A 374 -10.39 -31.82 4.39
N GLY A 375 -9.51 -32.79 4.66
CA GLY A 375 -9.33 -34.00 3.86
C GLY A 375 -8.87 -33.72 2.42
N GLN A 376 -8.20 -32.60 2.17
CA GLN A 376 -7.60 -32.25 0.86
C GLN A 376 -6.07 -32.33 0.97
N GLU A 377 -5.42 -33.01 0.02
CA GLU A 377 -3.94 -33.02 -0.06
C GLU A 377 -3.43 -31.72 -0.72
N THR A 378 -4.07 -31.34 -1.82
CA THR A 378 -3.71 -30.17 -2.61
C THR A 378 -4.92 -29.29 -2.93
N VAL A 379 -4.64 -28.02 -3.25
CA VAL A 379 -5.62 -27.03 -3.71
C VAL A 379 -5.07 -26.21 -4.87
N PRO A 380 -5.93 -25.62 -5.72
CA PRO A 380 -5.49 -24.68 -6.75
C PRO A 380 -4.86 -23.43 -6.13
N PHE A 381 -3.67 -23.07 -6.61
CA PHE A 381 -2.96 -21.84 -6.25
C PHE A 381 -2.59 -21.06 -7.51
N GLY A 382 -3.06 -19.82 -7.61
CA GLY A 382 -2.76 -18.96 -8.75
C GLY A 382 -3.93 -18.10 -9.20
N ASP A 383 -3.93 -17.72 -10.47
CA ASP A 383 -4.88 -16.77 -11.04
C ASP A 383 -6.04 -17.49 -11.72
N ALA A 384 -7.16 -17.59 -10.99
CA ALA A 384 -8.37 -18.32 -11.37
C ALA A 384 -9.63 -17.63 -10.85
N VAL A 385 -10.78 -18.05 -11.38
CA VAL A 385 -12.11 -17.55 -11.01
C VAL A 385 -12.97 -18.69 -10.47
N LEU A 386 -13.95 -18.38 -9.61
CA LEU A 386 -14.89 -19.35 -9.06
C LEU A 386 -16.17 -19.39 -9.90
N ALA A 387 -16.47 -20.54 -10.47
CA ALA A 387 -17.71 -20.77 -11.22
C ALA A 387 -18.67 -21.60 -10.36
N THR A 388 -19.71 -20.94 -9.86
CA THR A 388 -20.82 -21.58 -9.12
C THR A 388 -21.90 -22.05 -10.09
N LYS A 389 -23.02 -22.57 -9.60
CA LYS A 389 -24.14 -23.01 -10.44
C LYS A 389 -24.84 -21.86 -11.17
N ASP A 390 -24.85 -20.68 -10.54
CA ASP A 390 -25.65 -19.52 -10.96
C ASP A 390 -24.80 -18.30 -11.34
N THR A 391 -23.56 -18.17 -10.85
CA THR A 391 -22.70 -17.02 -11.16
C THR A 391 -21.20 -17.34 -11.19
N CYS A 392 -20.39 -16.35 -11.57
CA CYS A 392 -18.93 -16.41 -11.61
C CYS A 392 -18.30 -15.25 -10.82
N LEU A 393 -17.37 -15.56 -9.92
CA LEU A 393 -16.69 -14.61 -9.04
C LEU A 393 -15.18 -14.54 -9.33
N GLY A 394 -14.62 -13.34 -9.29
CA GLY A 394 -13.19 -13.08 -9.43
C GLY A 394 -12.65 -12.23 -8.28
N SER A 395 -11.40 -12.45 -7.91
CA SER A 395 -10.73 -11.72 -6.83
C SER A 395 -9.65 -10.79 -7.39
N GLU A 396 -9.74 -9.54 -6.99
CA GLU A 396 -8.76 -8.47 -7.16
C GLU A 396 -8.26 -8.09 -5.76
N ILE A 397 -7.00 -7.68 -5.60
CA ILE A 397 -6.45 -7.37 -4.27
C ILE A 397 -5.88 -5.95 -4.25
N CYS A 398 -6.54 -5.05 -3.52
CA CYS A 398 -6.12 -3.68 -3.24
C CYS A 398 -5.59 -2.92 -4.48
N GLU A 399 -4.26 -2.79 -4.59
CA GLU A 399 -3.54 -2.05 -5.64
C GLU A 399 -3.83 -2.57 -7.06
N GLU A 400 -4.26 -3.84 -7.20
CA GLU A 400 -4.64 -4.41 -8.50
C GLU A 400 -5.75 -3.61 -9.20
N LEU A 401 -6.65 -2.98 -8.46
CA LEU A 401 -7.71 -2.10 -9.01
C LEU A 401 -7.15 -0.89 -9.75
N TRP A 402 -6.06 -0.33 -9.26
CA TRP A 402 -5.48 0.93 -9.71
C TRP A 402 -4.52 0.74 -10.88
N ALA A 403 -4.18 -0.50 -11.20
CA ALA A 403 -3.25 -0.82 -12.27
C ALA A 403 -3.82 -0.43 -13.64
N PRO A 404 -3.00 0.00 -14.61
CA PRO A 404 -3.49 0.31 -15.96
C PRO A 404 -4.18 -0.87 -16.65
N ASN A 405 -3.78 -2.10 -16.32
CA ASN A 405 -4.39 -3.34 -16.80
C ASN A 405 -4.91 -4.16 -15.61
N SER A 406 -5.89 -3.61 -14.89
CA SER A 406 -6.49 -4.25 -13.73
C SER A 406 -7.14 -5.60 -14.07
N PRO A 407 -7.06 -6.61 -13.18
CA PRO A 407 -7.69 -7.91 -13.37
C PRO A 407 -9.18 -7.86 -13.72
N HIS A 408 -9.96 -6.94 -13.14
CA HIS A 408 -11.40 -6.84 -13.41
C HIS A 408 -11.74 -6.62 -14.90
N ILE A 409 -10.85 -6.02 -15.69
CA ILE A 409 -11.08 -5.78 -17.13
C ILE A 409 -11.20 -7.14 -17.84
N GLU A 410 -10.18 -7.97 -17.71
CA GLU A 410 -10.12 -9.28 -18.35
C GLU A 410 -11.12 -10.26 -17.72
N MET A 411 -11.33 -10.19 -16.41
CA MET A 411 -12.36 -10.98 -15.73
C MET A 411 -13.76 -10.63 -16.24
N GLY A 412 -14.09 -9.34 -16.41
CA GLY A 412 -15.37 -8.89 -16.92
C GLY A 412 -15.62 -9.30 -18.38
N LEU A 413 -14.56 -9.33 -19.19
CA LEU A 413 -14.62 -9.86 -20.56
C LEU A 413 -14.81 -11.39 -20.58
N ASP A 414 -14.20 -12.14 -19.66
CA ASP A 414 -14.40 -13.59 -19.52
C ASP A 414 -15.79 -13.96 -18.93
N GLY A 415 -16.56 -12.96 -18.50
CA GLY A 415 -17.92 -13.16 -17.97
C GLY A 415 -17.99 -13.37 -16.47
N VAL A 416 -16.98 -12.97 -15.70
CA VAL A 416 -17.10 -12.82 -14.23
C VAL A 416 -18.14 -11.76 -13.93
N GLU A 417 -19.13 -12.05 -13.11
CA GLU A 417 -20.25 -11.13 -12.78
C GLU A 417 -20.02 -10.38 -11.47
N ILE A 418 -19.26 -10.98 -10.54
CA ILE A 418 -18.95 -10.40 -9.23
C ILE A 418 -17.43 -10.28 -9.07
N PHE A 419 -16.94 -9.07 -8.89
CA PHE A 419 -15.56 -8.75 -8.55
C PHE A 419 -15.44 -8.49 -7.05
N THR A 420 -14.42 -9.05 -6.43
CA THR A 420 -14.18 -8.92 -4.99
C THR A 420 -12.82 -8.26 -4.79
N ASN A 421 -12.75 -7.22 -3.96
CA ASN A 421 -11.53 -6.51 -3.66
C ASN A 421 -11.28 -6.43 -2.16
N SER A 422 -10.30 -7.18 -1.68
CA SER A 422 -9.81 -7.02 -0.31
C SER A 422 -8.71 -5.96 -0.28
N SER A 423 -8.88 -4.93 0.54
CA SER A 423 -7.95 -3.81 0.67
C SER A 423 -7.35 -3.70 2.08
N GLY A 424 -6.11 -3.21 2.15
CA GLY A 424 -5.46 -2.64 3.32
C GLY A 424 -5.09 -1.17 3.06
N SER A 425 -6.09 -0.34 2.76
CA SER A 425 -5.90 1.04 2.31
C SER A 425 -6.00 2.03 3.48
N HIS A 426 -4.88 2.70 3.81
CA HIS A 426 -4.85 3.71 4.88
C HIS A 426 -5.50 5.04 4.47
N HIS A 427 -5.93 5.81 5.49
CA HIS A 427 -6.44 7.16 5.37
C HIS A 427 -5.41 8.06 4.72
N VAL A 428 -5.90 8.88 3.79
CA VAL A 428 -5.19 10.06 3.31
C VAL A 428 -6.25 11.14 3.21
N LEU A 429 -5.95 12.30 3.79
CA LEU A 429 -6.88 13.42 3.85
C LEU A 429 -7.38 13.75 2.44
N ARG A 430 -8.70 13.77 2.26
CA ARG A 430 -9.40 14.06 0.99
C ARG A 430 -9.27 12.99 -0.10
N LYS A 431 -8.78 11.77 0.17
CA LYS A 431 -8.58 10.72 -0.86
C LYS A 431 -9.82 9.85 -1.11
N ALA A 432 -10.78 9.78 -0.18
CA ALA A 432 -11.88 8.81 -0.21
C ALA A 432 -12.64 8.79 -1.55
N HIS A 433 -12.95 9.97 -2.11
CA HIS A 433 -13.64 10.12 -3.39
C HIS A 433 -12.94 9.41 -4.56
N THR A 434 -11.60 9.35 -4.54
CA THR A 434 -10.85 8.66 -5.60
C THR A 434 -11.13 7.16 -5.58
N ARG A 435 -11.22 6.55 -4.39
CA ARG A 435 -11.52 5.11 -4.24
C ARG A 435 -12.91 4.79 -4.78
N VAL A 436 -13.91 5.56 -4.37
CA VAL A 436 -15.31 5.41 -4.82
C VAL A 436 -15.41 5.57 -6.34
N ASN A 437 -14.78 6.61 -6.89
CA ASN A 437 -14.81 6.87 -8.33
C ASN A 437 -14.19 5.74 -9.15
N VAL A 438 -13.09 5.14 -8.70
CA VAL A 438 -12.44 4.05 -9.43
C VAL A 438 -13.29 2.76 -9.38
N VAL A 439 -13.88 2.43 -8.24
CA VAL A 439 -14.80 1.27 -8.12
C VAL A 439 -16.04 1.45 -8.99
N ASN A 440 -16.67 2.61 -8.93
CA ASN A 440 -17.84 2.91 -9.76
C ASN A 440 -17.47 2.93 -11.25
N SER A 441 -16.32 3.50 -11.63
CA SER A 441 -15.85 3.50 -13.02
C SER A 441 -15.55 2.08 -13.53
N ALA A 442 -15.00 1.20 -12.70
CA ALA A 442 -14.72 -0.19 -13.06
C ALA A 442 -16.02 -0.95 -13.39
N THR A 443 -17.05 -0.78 -12.57
CA THR A 443 -18.36 -1.42 -12.78
C THR A 443 -19.17 -0.78 -13.91
N ALA A 444 -19.11 0.54 -14.07
CA ALA A 444 -19.73 1.24 -15.22
C ALA A 444 -19.13 0.78 -16.55
N LYS A 445 -17.81 0.57 -16.61
CA LYS A 445 -17.12 0.17 -17.84
C LYS A 445 -17.33 -1.31 -18.18
N SER A 446 -17.20 -2.19 -17.20
CA SER A 446 -17.22 -3.65 -17.43
C SER A 446 -18.61 -4.27 -17.27
N GLY A 447 -19.55 -3.56 -16.62
CA GLY A 447 -20.73 -4.17 -16.00
C GLY A 447 -20.34 -5.14 -14.88
N GLY A 448 -21.24 -5.37 -13.93
CA GLY A 448 -21.02 -6.31 -12.83
C GLY A 448 -21.12 -5.68 -11.45
N ILE A 449 -21.03 -6.55 -10.46
CA ILE A 449 -21.07 -6.21 -9.04
C ILE A 449 -19.62 -6.14 -8.55
N TYR A 450 -19.29 -5.10 -7.79
CA TYR A 450 -17.97 -4.93 -7.18
C TYR A 450 -18.12 -4.79 -5.67
N VAL A 451 -17.50 -5.71 -4.96
CA VAL A 451 -17.57 -5.85 -3.51
C VAL A 451 -16.20 -5.50 -2.95
N LEU A 452 -16.09 -4.42 -2.17
CA LEU A 452 -14.82 -3.96 -1.59
C LEU A 452 -14.86 -4.06 -0.07
N ALA A 453 -13.86 -4.73 0.51
CA ALA A 453 -13.59 -4.77 1.94
C ALA A 453 -12.32 -3.99 2.25
N ASN A 454 -12.25 -3.33 3.40
CA ASN A 454 -11.04 -2.62 3.83
C ASN A 454 -10.83 -2.76 5.34
N GLN A 455 -9.59 -2.75 5.79
CA GLN A 455 -9.30 -2.66 7.23
C GLN A 455 -9.78 -1.30 7.78
N LYS A 456 -10.11 -1.22 9.07
CA LYS A 456 -10.56 0.03 9.71
C LYS A 456 -10.03 0.15 11.13
N GLY A 457 -9.27 1.21 11.43
CA GLY A 457 -8.62 1.40 12.74
C GLY A 457 -7.10 1.46 12.64
N CYS A 458 -6.42 1.49 13.78
CA CYS A 458 -4.95 1.49 13.87
C CYS A 458 -4.41 0.09 14.21
N ASP A 459 -3.67 -0.56 13.33
CA ASP A 459 -3.24 -1.95 13.51
C ASP A 459 -1.85 -2.15 14.11
N GLY A 460 -1.29 -1.11 14.73
CA GLY A 460 -0.02 -1.17 15.46
C GLY A 460 1.03 -0.16 14.99
N ASP A 461 0.70 0.73 14.06
CA ASP A 461 1.63 1.77 13.59
C ASP A 461 0.98 3.15 13.42
N ARG A 462 1.64 4.04 12.68
CA ARG A 462 1.22 5.43 12.46
C ARG A 462 0.06 5.60 11.48
N LEU A 463 -0.32 4.53 10.79
CA LEU A 463 -1.41 4.53 9.82
C LEU A 463 -2.73 4.30 10.54
N TYR A 464 -3.75 4.95 10.02
CA TYR A 464 -5.13 4.62 10.33
C TYR A 464 -5.77 4.12 9.05
N TYR A 465 -6.37 2.94 9.10
CA TYR A 465 -7.14 2.40 7.99
C TYR A 465 -8.56 2.96 8.04
N ASP A 466 -9.00 3.58 6.95
CA ASP A 466 -10.19 4.45 6.96
C ASP A 466 -11.48 3.75 6.55
N GLY A 467 -11.57 2.44 6.72
CA GLY A 467 -12.80 1.72 6.37
C GLY A 467 -13.24 2.05 4.94
N CYS A 468 -14.49 2.43 4.73
CA CYS A 468 -15.11 2.59 3.39
C CYS A 468 -15.21 1.28 2.62
N ALA A 469 -15.60 0.19 3.31
CA ALA A 469 -16.14 -0.97 2.60
C ALA A 469 -17.34 -0.52 1.75
N MET A 470 -17.53 -1.11 0.57
CA MET A 470 -18.60 -0.70 -0.32
C MET A 470 -19.04 -1.83 -1.25
N ILE A 471 -20.27 -1.71 -1.75
CA ILE A 471 -20.82 -2.57 -2.80
C ILE A 471 -21.33 -1.65 -3.91
N SER A 472 -20.88 -1.88 -5.13
CA SER A 472 -21.31 -1.15 -6.33
C SER A 472 -21.81 -2.11 -7.40
N MET A 473 -22.71 -1.65 -8.25
CA MET A 473 -23.22 -2.40 -9.40
C MET A 473 -23.40 -1.46 -10.59
N ASN A 474 -22.84 -1.84 -11.75
CA ASN A 474 -23.05 -1.15 -13.04
C ASN A 474 -22.82 0.38 -13.04
N GLY A 475 -21.95 0.88 -12.16
CA GLY A 475 -21.62 2.32 -12.05
C GLY A 475 -22.18 3.00 -10.79
N ASP A 476 -23.15 2.39 -10.13
CA ASP A 476 -23.81 2.96 -8.97
C ASP A 476 -23.35 2.31 -7.66
N THR A 477 -23.29 3.12 -6.60
CA THR A 477 -23.03 2.62 -5.25
C THR A 477 -24.34 2.11 -4.64
N ILE A 478 -24.32 0.91 -4.10
CA ILE A 478 -25.47 0.25 -3.46
C ILE A 478 -25.35 0.30 -1.94
N ALA A 479 -24.14 0.08 -1.40
CA ALA A 479 -23.89 0.12 0.03
C ALA A 479 -22.58 0.84 0.34
N GLN A 480 -22.58 1.64 1.42
CA GLN A 480 -21.46 2.41 1.92
C GLN A 480 -21.22 2.06 3.40
N GLY A 481 -19.98 1.73 3.74
CA GLY A 481 -19.50 1.56 5.12
C GLY A 481 -18.93 2.83 5.70
N SER A 482 -18.76 2.83 7.02
CA SER A 482 -18.18 3.96 7.75
C SER A 482 -16.73 4.20 7.35
N GLN A 483 -16.34 5.47 7.23
CA GLN A 483 -14.93 5.83 7.08
C GLN A 483 -14.20 5.76 8.43
N PHE A 484 -14.83 6.31 9.47
CA PHE A 484 -14.30 6.34 10.84
C PHE A 484 -15.38 5.85 11.80
N SER A 485 -15.07 4.85 12.62
CA SER A 485 -15.94 4.45 13.74
C SER A 485 -15.19 3.57 14.73
N LEU A 486 -15.66 3.54 15.98
CA LEU A 486 -15.08 2.73 17.06
C LEU A 486 -15.58 1.27 17.05
N ASN A 487 -16.34 0.87 16.04
CA ASN A 487 -16.80 -0.52 15.89
C ASN A 487 -15.63 -1.40 15.41
N ASP A 488 -15.28 -2.43 16.15
CA ASP A 488 -14.23 -3.37 15.72
C ASP A 488 -14.64 -4.17 14.47
N VAL A 489 -15.94 -4.36 14.25
CA VAL A 489 -16.50 -5.06 13.09
C VAL A 489 -17.69 -4.30 12.51
N GLU A 490 -17.66 -4.06 11.21
CA GLU A 490 -18.78 -3.51 10.44
C GLU A 490 -19.02 -4.40 9.21
N VAL A 491 -20.26 -4.87 9.02
CA VAL A 491 -20.63 -5.75 7.90
C VAL A 491 -21.72 -5.09 7.07
N LEU A 492 -21.43 -4.90 5.79
CA LEU A 492 -22.38 -4.44 4.78
C LEU A 492 -22.92 -5.64 4.02
N VAL A 493 -24.23 -5.64 3.78
CA VAL A 493 -24.92 -6.69 3.04
C VAL A 493 -25.82 -6.03 2.02
N ALA A 494 -25.79 -6.53 0.79
CA ALA A 494 -26.68 -6.09 -0.28
C ALA A 494 -27.24 -7.30 -1.03
N THR A 495 -28.54 -7.21 -1.37
CA THR A 495 -29.20 -8.14 -2.27
C THR A 495 -29.29 -7.51 -3.66
N LEU A 496 -28.80 -8.23 -4.67
CA LEU A 496 -28.60 -7.73 -6.02
C LEU A 496 -29.15 -8.75 -7.03
N ASP A 497 -29.66 -8.29 -8.16
CA ASP A 497 -30.14 -9.15 -9.24
C ASP A 497 -29.02 -9.34 -10.29
N LEU A 498 -28.61 -10.59 -10.52
CA LEU A 498 -27.62 -10.92 -11.54
C LEU A 498 -28.12 -10.61 -12.96
N GLU A 499 -29.43 -10.60 -13.18
CA GLU A 499 -30.02 -10.26 -14.48
C GLU A 499 -29.84 -8.77 -14.82
N ASP A 500 -29.69 -7.90 -13.82
CA ASP A 500 -29.33 -6.48 -14.06
C ASP A 500 -27.92 -6.36 -14.63
N VAL A 501 -26.99 -7.20 -14.17
CA VAL A 501 -25.63 -7.29 -14.75
C VAL A 501 -25.67 -7.85 -16.17
N ARG A 502 -26.42 -8.94 -16.37
CA ARG A 502 -26.52 -9.63 -17.67
C ARG A 502 -27.15 -8.73 -18.73
N SER A 503 -28.24 -8.05 -18.39
CA SER A 503 -28.93 -7.11 -19.27
C SER A 503 -28.09 -5.86 -19.55
N TYR A 504 -27.46 -5.26 -18.53
CA TYR A 504 -26.54 -4.12 -18.70
C TYR A 504 -25.39 -4.47 -19.66
N ARG A 505 -24.79 -5.65 -19.50
CA ARG A 505 -23.75 -6.13 -20.42
C ARG A 505 -24.27 -6.42 -21.83
N ALA A 506 -25.50 -6.91 -21.95
CA ALA A 506 -26.13 -7.18 -23.25
C ALA A 506 -26.39 -5.88 -24.03
N GLU A 507 -26.78 -4.81 -23.34
CA GLU A 507 -26.96 -3.47 -23.92
C GLU A 507 -25.66 -2.95 -24.58
N ILE A 508 -24.51 -3.20 -23.94
CA ILE A 508 -23.21 -2.68 -24.40
C ILE A 508 -22.59 -3.59 -25.48
N SER A 509 -22.99 -3.37 -26.73
CA SER A 509 -22.58 -4.18 -27.89
C SER A 509 -21.07 -4.23 -28.15
N CYS A 510 -20.33 -3.12 -27.92
CA CYS A 510 -18.88 -3.09 -28.14
C CYS A 510 -18.11 -3.99 -27.16
N ARG A 511 -18.57 -4.09 -25.91
CA ARG A 511 -18.02 -5.00 -24.89
C ARG A 511 -18.20 -6.45 -25.32
N ASN A 512 -19.36 -6.81 -25.86
CA ASN A 512 -19.66 -8.18 -26.31
C ASN A 512 -18.71 -8.64 -27.43
N LEU A 513 -18.35 -7.74 -28.34
CA LEU A 513 -17.38 -8.02 -29.39
C LEU A 513 -15.99 -8.33 -28.82
N GLU A 514 -15.53 -7.57 -27.84
CA GLU A 514 -14.23 -7.81 -27.21
C GLU A 514 -14.24 -9.09 -26.35
N ALA A 515 -15.31 -9.34 -25.60
CA ALA A 515 -15.48 -10.56 -24.80
C ALA A 515 -15.36 -11.84 -25.63
N SER A 516 -15.82 -11.82 -26.90
CA SER A 516 -15.73 -12.98 -27.81
C SER A 516 -14.31 -13.40 -28.17
N LYS A 517 -13.30 -12.55 -27.93
CA LYS A 517 -11.89 -12.75 -28.32
C LYS A 517 -10.98 -13.12 -27.15
N VAL A 518 -11.50 -13.13 -25.91
CA VAL A 518 -10.67 -13.27 -24.70
C VAL A 518 -10.29 -14.72 -24.43
N ASN A 519 -9.06 -14.93 -23.95
CA ASN A 519 -8.62 -16.23 -23.46
C ASN A 519 -9.28 -16.55 -22.12
N SER A 520 -9.82 -17.76 -21.96
CA SER A 520 -10.54 -18.12 -20.75
C SER A 520 -9.68 -18.09 -19.49
N TYR A 521 -10.24 -17.63 -18.37
CA TYR A 521 -9.63 -17.87 -17.07
C TYR A 521 -9.75 -19.36 -16.67
N PRO A 522 -8.79 -19.91 -15.91
CA PRO A 522 -9.01 -21.17 -15.19
C PRO A 522 -10.24 -21.04 -14.27
N ARG A 523 -11.21 -21.96 -14.40
CA ARG A 523 -12.46 -21.93 -13.63
C ARG A 523 -12.50 -23.05 -12.62
N ILE A 524 -12.56 -22.70 -11.35
CA ILE A 524 -12.78 -23.65 -10.27
C ILE A 524 -14.28 -23.86 -10.14
N LYS A 525 -14.75 -25.08 -10.44
CA LYS A 525 -16.18 -25.43 -10.37
C LYS A 525 -16.58 -25.66 -8.92
N VAL A 526 -17.54 -24.90 -8.44
CA VAL A 526 -18.05 -24.97 -7.07
C VAL A 526 -19.50 -25.46 -7.12
N ASN A 527 -19.79 -26.60 -6.48
CA ASN A 527 -21.15 -27.16 -6.42
C ASN A 527 -21.99 -26.43 -5.37
N PHE A 528 -22.24 -25.15 -5.60
CA PHE A 528 -22.97 -24.25 -4.70
C PHE A 528 -23.77 -23.23 -5.53
N SER A 529 -24.85 -22.71 -4.97
CA SER A 529 -25.64 -21.62 -5.55
C SER A 529 -25.57 -20.43 -4.60
N LEU A 530 -25.23 -19.26 -5.12
CA LEU A 530 -25.26 -18.01 -4.36
C LEU A 530 -26.69 -17.48 -4.17
N SER A 531 -27.58 -17.77 -5.12
CA SER A 531 -29.01 -17.51 -5.02
C SER A 531 -29.70 -18.57 -4.15
N CYS A 532 -30.84 -18.21 -3.57
CA CYS A 532 -31.72 -19.13 -2.86
C CYS A 532 -32.76 -19.73 -3.82
N SER A 533 -33.41 -20.83 -3.44
CA SER A 533 -34.43 -21.48 -4.29
C SER A 533 -35.72 -20.67 -4.47
N ASP A 534 -36.02 -19.76 -3.53
CA ASP A 534 -37.20 -18.88 -3.53
C ASP A 534 -36.77 -17.39 -3.63
N ASP A 535 -36.07 -17.05 -4.71
CA ASP A 535 -35.37 -15.77 -4.88
C ASP A 535 -36.19 -14.68 -5.59
N ILE A 536 -37.37 -15.03 -6.13
CA ILE A 536 -38.26 -14.16 -6.92
C ILE A 536 -38.84 -13.00 -6.09
N CYS A 537 -39.08 -13.21 -4.80
CA CYS A 537 -39.71 -12.23 -3.91
C CYS A 537 -38.72 -11.51 -2.99
N VAL A 538 -37.42 -11.72 -3.16
CA VAL A 538 -36.40 -11.07 -2.32
C VAL A 538 -36.19 -9.64 -2.84
N PRO A 539 -36.42 -8.60 -2.02
CA PRO A 539 -36.24 -7.22 -2.46
C PRO A 539 -34.76 -6.94 -2.74
N THR A 540 -34.49 -6.28 -3.87
CA THR A 540 -33.17 -5.78 -4.24
C THR A 540 -32.87 -4.46 -3.53
N CYS A 541 -31.58 -4.17 -3.34
CA CYS A 541 -31.14 -2.90 -2.78
C CYS A 541 -31.10 -1.81 -3.87
N GLU A 542 -31.59 -0.62 -3.53
CA GLU A 542 -31.58 0.54 -4.42
C GLU A 542 -30.24 1.30 -4.37
N PRO A 543 -29.85 1.98 -5.47
CA PRO A 543 -28.70 2.87 -5.50
C PRO A 543 -28.77 3.99 -4.44
N ILE A 544 -27.61 4.33 -3.87
CA ILE A 544 -27.43 5.42 -2.90
C ILE A 544 -26.41 6.44 -3.39
N GLN A 545 -26.57 7.69 -2.95
CA GLN A 545 -25.52 8.69 -3.11
C GLN A 545 -24.49 8.57 -1.99
N TRP A 546 -23.21 8.52 -2.37
CA TRP A 546 -22.12 8.49 -1.40
C TRP A 546 -22.05 9.78 -0.59
N ARG A 547 -22.03 9.66 0.73
CA ARG A 547 -21.85 10.80 1.65
C ARG A 547 -20.38 10.93 2.02
N TYR A 548 -19.77 12.06 1.67
CA TYR A 548 -18.38 12.38 2.00
C TYR A 548 -18.31 13.26 3.24
N HIS A 549 -17.23 13.09 4.00
CA HIS A 549 -16.87 13.99 5.08
C HIS A 549 -16.17 15.24 4.54
N SER A 550 -16.38 16.38 5.19
CA SER A 550 -15.55 17.57 4.94
C SER A 550 -14.10 17.31 5.40
N PRO A 551 -13.10 18.07 4.92
CA PRO A 551 -11.73 17.93 5.41
C PRO A 551 -11.61 18.10 6.93
N GLU A 552 -12.37 19.02 7.51
CA GLU A 552 -12.42 19.28 8.95
C GLU A 552 -13.05 18.11 9.70
N GLU A 553 -14.09 17.47 9.14
CA GLU A 553 -14.69 16.24 9.68
C GLU A 553 -13.72 15.05 9.60
N GLU A 554 -12.97 14.90 8.50
CA GLU A 554 -11.93 13.86 8.40
C GLU A 554 -10.85 14.06 9.47
N ILE A 555 -10.42 15.30 9.74
CA ILE A 555 -9.47 15.65 10.82
C ILE A 555 -10.09 15.42 12.20
N CYS A 556 -11.38 15.70 12.36
CA CYS A 556 -12.12 15.51 13.60
C CYS A 556 -12.24 14.03 13.98
N LEU A 557 -12.42 13.14 12.99
CA LEU A 557 -12.76 11.73 13.21
C LEU A 557 -11.55 10.78 13.08
N GLY A 558 -10.69 10.95 12.09
CA GLY A 558 -9.58 10.03 11.80
C GLY A 558 -8.54 9.96 12.93
N PRO A 559 -7.84 11.07 13.21
CA PRO A 559 -6.94 11.18 14.37
C PRO A 559 -7.59 10.80 15.70
N ALA A 560 -8.89 11.08 15.89
CA ALA A 560 -9.62 10.74 17.12
C ALA A 560 -9.78 9.21 17.27
N CYS A 561 -10.25 8.52 16.22
CA CYS A 561 -10.35 7.05 16.24
C CYS A 561 -8.97 6.39 16.37
N TRP A 562 -7.94 6.99 15.78
CA TRP A 562 -6.55 6.53 15.92
C TRP A 562 -6.05 6.64 17.36
N LEU A 563 -6.28 7.77 18.05
CA LEU A 563 -5.93 7.92 19.46
C LEU A 563 -6.69 6.91 20.34
N TRP A 564 -7.95 6.62 20.05
CA TRP A 564 -8.72 5.61 20.79
C TRP A 564 -8.07 4.22 20.69
N ASP A 565 -7.73 3.80 19.47
CA ASP A 565 -7.06 2.53 19.24
C ASP A 565 -5.68 2.48 19.91
N TYR A 566 -4.90 3.57 19.84
CA TYR A 566 -3.63 3.67 20.56
C TYR A 566 -3.80 3.54 22.07
N LEU A 567 -4.75 4.26 22.67
CA LEU A 567 -4.98 4.24 24.11
C LEU A 567 -5.37 2.83 24.58
N ARG A 568 -6.40 2.25 23.96
CA ARG A 568 -6.92 0.94 24.40
C ARG A 568 -5.92 -0.18 24.16
N ARG A 569 -5.13 -0.16 23.07
CA ARG A 569 -4.16 -1.22 22.72
C ARG A 569 -2.83 -1.09 23.46
N SER A 570 -2.42 0.12 23.82
CA SER A 570 -1.21 0.37 24.61
C SER A 570 -1.36 0.05 26.11
N ASN A 571 -2.61 -0.18 26.57
CA ASN A 571 -2.94 -0.37 27.98
C ASN A 571 -2.47 0.79 28.89
N GLN A 572 -2.38 2.00 28.33
CA GLN A 572 -2.11 3.20 29.11
C GLN A 572 -3.39 3.77 29.72
N ALA A 573 -3.24 4.55 30.79
CA ALA A 573 -4.37 5.07 31.55
C ALA A 573 -4.93 6.37 30.96
N GLY A 574 -4.22 7.00 30.02
CA GLY A 574 -4.67 8.24 29.39
C GLY A 574 -3.58 8.96 28.61
N PHE A 575 -3.78 10.27 28.43
CA PHE A 575 -2.90 11.17 27.70
C PHE A 575 -2.40 12.33 28.56
N PHE A 576 -1.16 12.75 28.29
CA PHE A 576 -0.56 13.96 28.80
C PHE A 576 -0.24 14.92 27.64
N LEU A 577 -0.79 16.14 27.67
CA LEU A 577 -0.52 17.15 26.64
C LEU A 577 0.09 18.43 27.24
N PRO A 578 1.30 18.82 26.80
CA PRO A 578 1.81 20.18 26.95
C PRO A 578 0.91 21.19 26.20
N LEU A 579 0.04 21.89 26.94
CA LEU A 579 -0.93 22.82 26.37
C LEU A 579 -0.39 24.25 26.44
N SER A 580 -0.04 24.83 25.29
CA SER A 580 0.59 26.15 25.20
C SER A 580 -0.38 27.32 25.06
N GLY A 581 -1.66 27.06 24.76
CA GLY A 581 -2.62 28.11 24.39
C GLY A 581 -2.46 28.64 22.96
N GLY A 582 -1.65 27.95 22.14
CA GLY A 582 -1.53 28.14 20.69
C GLY A 582 -2.40 27.16 19.89
N ILE A 583 -2.46 27.35 18.58
CA ILE A 583 -3.36 26.61 17.67
C ILE A 583 -3.11 25.10 17.70
N ASP A 584 -1.85 24.65 17.62
CA ASP A 584 -1.57 23.23 17.37
C ASP A 584 -1.81 22.34 18.61
N SER A 585 -1.42 22.83 19.79
CA SER A 585 -1.72 22.15 21.06
C SER A 585 -3.22 22.18 21.34
N SER A 586 -3.91 23.27 21.00
CA SER A 586 -5.37 23.35 21.07
C SER A 586 -6.06 22.38 20.11
N ALA A 587 -5.54 22.18 18.90
CA ALA A 587 -6.07 21.22 17.94
C ALA A 587 -5.89 19.78 18.46
N THR A 588 -4.74 19.49 19.04
CA THR A 588 -4.49 18.20 19.71
C THR A 588 -5.51 17.96 20.83
N ALA A 589 -5.80 18.96 21.66
CA ALA A 589 -6.83 18.89 22.69
C ALA A 589 -8.24 18.68 22.12
N CYS A 590 -8.59 19.38 21.03
CA CYS A 590 -9.87 19.18 20.34
C CYS A 590 -10.02 17.77 19.74
N ILE A 591 -8.93 17.15 19.26
CA ILE A 591 -8.96 15.77 18.76
C ILE A 591 -9.20 14.78 19.91
N VAL A 592 -8.55 14.97 21.06
CA VAL A 592 -8.81 14.14 22.26
C VAL A 592 -10.26 14.32 22.73
N TYR A 593 -10.79 15.53 22.70
CA TYR A 593 -12.19 15.79 23.04
C TYR A 593 -13.16 15.16 22.02
N SER A 594 -12.84 15.22 20.73
CA SER A 594 -13.59 14.50 19.67
C SER A 594 -13.62 13.00 19.94
N MET A 595 -12.47 12.41 20.32
CA MET A 595 -12.40 11.00 20.70
C MET A 595 -13.34 10.68 21.87
N CYS A 596 -13.37 11.52 22.92
CA CYS A 596 -14.28 11.35 24.05
C CYS A 596 -15.76 11.39 23.59
N ARG A 597 -16.12 12.32 22.71
CA ARG A 597 -17.46 12.40 22.13
C ARG A 597 -17.84 11.16 21.32
N GLN A 598 -16.90 10.61 20.54
CA GLN A 598 -17.11 9.37 19.78
C GLN A 598 -17.29 8.17 20.71
N VAL A 599 -16.56 8.11 21.81
CA VAL A 599 -16.70 7.06 22.84
C VAL A 599 -18.09 7.12 23.49
N CYS A 600 -18.51 8.29 23.98
CA CYS A 600 -19.86 8.47 24.55
C CYS A 600 -20.95 8.09 23.53
N LEU A 601 -20.80 8.51 22.26
CA LEU A 601 -21.73 8.16 21.20
C LEU A 601 -21.78 6.64 20.94
N ALA A 602 -20.63 5.98 20.90
CA ALA A 602 -20.55 4.53 20.68
C ALA A 602 -21.20 3.75 21.84
N VAL A 603 -20.94 4.15 23.09
CA VAL A 603 -21.57 3.55 24.28
C VAL A 603 -23.08 3.78 24.27
N LYS A 604 -23.54 5.00 23.94
CA LYS A 604 -24.96 5.32 23.80
C LYS A 604 -25.65 4.48 22.70
N ASN A 605 -24.93 4.16 21.63
CA ASN A 605 -25.39 3.28 20.57
C ASN A 605 -25.30 1.78 20.93
N GLY A 606 -24.94 1.43 22.17
CA GLY A 606 -24.94 0.06 22.68
C GLY A 606 -23.66 -0.74 22.39
N ASN A 607 -22.56 -0.09 22.00
CA ASN A 607 -21.30 -0.79 21.74
C ASN A 607 -20.65 -1.27 23.05
N GLN A 608 -20.85 -2.56 23.36
CA GLN A 608 -20.34 -3.20 24.57
C GLN A 608 -18.81 -3.33 24.61
N GLY A 609 -18.16 -3.45 23.44
CA GLY A 609 -16.69 -3.54 23.36
C GLY A 609 -16.05 -2.23 23.81
N VAL A 610 -16.54 -1.10 23.29
CA VAL A 610 -16.08 0.23 23.70
C VAL A 610 -16.36 0.47 25.19
N LEU A 611 -17.53 0.06 25.70
CA LEU A 611 -17.86 0.19 27.11
C LEU A 611 -16.91 -0.62 28.02
N ALA A 612 -16.57 -1.85 27.62
CA ALA A 612 -15.60 -2.67 28.35
C ALA A 612 -14.20 -2.03 28.36
N ASP A 613 -13.77 -1.48 27.22
CA ASP A 613 -12.49 -0.76 27.12
C ASP A 613 -12.49 0.51 27.99
N VAL A 614 -13.57 1.29 27.99
CA VAL A 614 -13.69 2.46 28.86
C VAL A 614 -13.55 2.08 30.32
N ARG A 615 -14.32 1.10 30.80
CA ARG A 615 -14.30 0.63 32.20
C ARG A 615 -12.92 0.16 32.62
N ARG A 616 -12.22 -0.52 31.72
CA ARG A 616 -10.84 -0.96 31.93
C ARG A 616 -9.87 0.22 32.02
N ILE A 617 -9.96 1.20 31.12
CA ILE A 617 -9.07 2.36 31.09
C ILE A 617 -9.24 3.22 32.35
N VAL A 618 -10.48 3.48 32.77
CA VAL A 618 -10.77 4.27 33.98
C VAL A 618 -10.63 3.45 35.27
N ASN A 619 -10.48 2.13 35.16
CA ASN A 619 -10.40 1.18 36.27
C ASN A 619 -11.63 1.23 37.20
N ASP A 620 -12.82 1.30 36.60
CA ASP A 620 -14.12 1.27 37.28
C ASP A 620 -15.12 0.45 36.43
N GLU A 621 -15.54 -0.71 36.94
CA GLU A 621 -16.46 -1.63 36.26
C GLU A 621 -17.90 -1.10 36.16
N THR A 622 -18.28 -0.15 37.00
CA THR A 622 -19.62 0.44 37.04
C THR A 622 -19.75 1.68 36.17
N TYR A 623 -18.61 2.30 35.83
CA TYR A 623 -18.57 3.52 35.05
C TYR A 623 -19.19 3.35 33.66
N THR A 624 -19.95 4.35 33.25
CA THR A 624 -20.57 4.43 31.91
C THR A 624 -20.49 5.89 31.46
N PRO A 625 -19.75 6.21 30.38
CA PRO A 625 -19.52 7.59 29.98
C PRO A 625 -20.77 8.19 29.32
N GLU A 626 -21.45 9.09 30.03
CA GLU A 626 -22.59 9.84 29.49
C GLU A 626 -22.19 11.23 28.98
N ASP A 627 -21.34 11.92 29.74
CA ASP A 627 -20.79 13.23 29.38
C ASP A 627 -19.35 13.13 28.87
N SER A 628 -19.09 13.78 27.74
CA SER A 628 -17.77 13.80 27.13
C SER A 628 -16.75 14.63 27.92
N GLN A 629 -17.18 15.64 28.68
CA GLN A 629 -16.26 16.44 29.51
C GLN A 629 -15.80 15.64 30.73
N GLU A 630 -16.72 14.97 31.42
CA GLU A 630 -16.41 14.06 32.51
C GLU A 630 -15.43 12.97 32.06
N PHE A 631 -15.74 12.26 30.97
CA PHE A 631 -14.86 11.20 30.46
C PHE A 631 -13.47 11.74 30.09
N CYS A 632 -13.41 12.91 29.46
CA CYS A 632 -12.16 13.60 29.16
C CYS A 632 -11.34 13.86 30.43
N GLY A 633 -11.97 14.25 31.54
CA GLY A 633 -11.29 14.47 32.83
C GLY A 633 -10.62 13.23 33.42
N HIS A 634 -11.16 12.04 33.17
CA HIS A 634 -10.56 10.77 33.61
C HIS A 634 -9.30 10.41 32.83
N ILE A 635 -9.28 10.67 31.52
CA ILE A 635 -8.24 10.15 30.63
C ILE A 635 -7.27 11.23 30.12
N PHE A 636 -7.54 12.51 30.35
CA PHE A 636 -6.77 13.59 29.74
C PHE A 636 -6.23 14.58 30.76
N THR A 637 -4.90 14.67 30.82
CA THR A 637 -4.17 15.64 31.61
C THR A 637 -3.52 16.67 30.69
N THR A 638 -3.85 17.95 30.88
CA THR A 638 -3.22 19.05 30.15
C THR A 638 -2.28 19.83 31.09
N CYS A 639 -1.16 20.32 30.56
CA CYS A 639 -0.18 21.05 31.37
C CYS A 639 0.32 22.31 30.66
N TYR A 640 0.08 23.47 31.26
CA TYR A 640 0.69 24.73 30.87
C TYR A 640 2.00 24.94 31.65
N MET A 641 3.10 25.17 30.92
CA MET A 641 4.45 25.28 31.47
C MET A 641 5.03 26.66 31.15
N ALA A 642 4.72 27.63 32.02
CA ALA A 642 5.11 29.03 31.89
C ALA A 642 6.62 29.22 32.11
N SER A 643 7.19 30.23 31.46
CA SER A 643 8.48 30.84 31.84
C SER A 643 8.28 32.32 32.20
N GLU A 644 9.34 32.99 32.63
CA GLU A 644 9.35 34.43 32.94
C GLU A 644 8.94 35.33 31.75
N ASN A 645 8.95 34.77 30.54
CA ASN A 645 8.58 35.43 29.29
C ASN A 645 7.13 35.15 28.86
N SER A 646 6.43 34.23 29.52
CA SER A 646 5.09 33.81 29.12
C SER A 646 4.04 34.86 29.51
N SER A 647 3.11 35.14 28.60
CA SER A 647 2.03 36.09 28.85
C SER A 647 0.91 35.48 29.69
N GLN A 648 0.21 36.34 30.45
CA GLN A 648 -0.99 35.91 31.18
C GLN A 648 -2.10 35.45 30.20
N ASP A 649 -2.10 35.98 28.97
CA ASP A 649 -3.10 35.65 27.97
C ASP A 649 -2.94 34.24 27.42
N THR A 650 -1.72 33.75 27.14
CA THR A 650 -1.52 32.35 26.70
C THR A 650 -1.98 31.36 27.77
N TYR A 651 -1.68 31.64 29.04
CA TYR A 651 -2.17 30.85 30.16
C TYR A 651 -3.70 30.86 30.26
N ASN A 652 -4.33 32.03 30.22
CA ASN A 652 -5.79 32.14 30.30
C ASN A 652 -6.48 31.36 29.18
N ARG A 653 -5.94 31.38 27.96
CA ARG A 653 -6.44 30.58 26.83
C ARG A 653 -6.32 29.08 27.09
N ALA A 654 -5.15 28.62 27.53
CA ALA A 654 -4.91 27.21 27.84
C ALA A 654 -5.84 26.71 28.95
N LYS A 655 -5.96 27.48 30.04
CA LYS A 655 -6.84 27.18 31.16
C LYS A 655 -8.31 27.11 30.74
N LEU A 656 -8.81 28.13 30.03
CA LEU A 656 -10.21 28.17 29.61
C LEU A 656 -10.56 27.01 28.66
N LEU A 657 -9.66 26.65 27.74
CA LEU A 657 -9.86 25.50 26.87
C LEU A 657 -9.89 24.19 27.67
N ALA A 658 -8.96 24.02 28.61
CA ALA A 658 -8.89 22.84 29.46
C ALA A 658 -10.15 22.66 30.32
N GLU A 659 -10.70 23.76 30.84
CA GLU A 659 -11.97 23.78 31.58
C GLU A 659 -13.15 23.39 30.68
N GLN A 660 -13.22 23.92 29.45
CA GLN A 660 -14.33 23.64 28.52
C GLN A 660 -14.37 22.20 28.00
N ILE A 661 -13.21 21.55 27.87
CA ILE A 661 -13.14 20.15 27.47
C ILE A 661 -13.20 19.18 28.65
N GLY A 662 -13.09 19.68 29.89
CA GLY A 662 -13.12 18.87 31.12
C GLY A 662 -11.81 18.20 31.52
N SER A 663 -10.67 18.55 30.91
CA SER A 663 -9.38 17.90 31.21
C SER A 663 -8.83 18.26 32.59
N TYR A 664 -8.03 17.38 33.21
CA TYR A 664 -7.28 17.71 34.42
C TYR A 664 -6.12 18.67 34.07
N HIS A 665 -6.24 19.95 34.46
CA HIS A 665 -5.30 20.99 34.07
C HIS A 665 -4.24 21.26 35.14
N ILE A 666 -2.97 21.24 34.74
CA ILE A 666 -1.81 21.56 35.56
C ILE A 666 -1.20 22.87 35.07
N ASN A 667 -0.88 23.76 36.01
CA ASN A 667 -0.11 24.97 35.75
C ASN A 667 1.19 24.93 36.53
N LEU A 668 2.32 25.15 35.87
CA LEU A 668 3.63 25.24 36.53
C LEU A 668 4.53 26.28 35.85
N ASN A 669 5.55 26.72 36.59
CA ASN A 669 6.59 27.62 36.09
C ASN A 669 7.93 26.86 36.02
N ILE A 670 8.64 27.00 34.89
CA ILE A 670 9.89 26.26 34.61
C ILE A 670 11.16 27.02 35.04
N ASP A 671 11.06 28.28 35.46
CA ASP A 671 12.21 29.18 35.63
C ASP A 671 13.18 28.69 36.70
N VAL A 672 12.68 28.02 37.74
CA VAL A 672 13.53 27.43 38.78
C VAL A 672 14.48 26.40 38.17
N ALA A 673 13.97 25.52 37.30
CA ALA A 673 14.78 24.54 36.61
C ALA A 673 15.70 25.17 35.56
N VAL A 674 15.19 26.17 34.81
CA VAL A 674 16.00 26.90 33.82
C VAL A 674 17.18 27.60 34.49
N LYS A 675 16.93 28.35 35.56
CA LYS A 675 17.96 29.07 36.33
C LYS A 675 18.99 28.12 36.94
N ALA A 676 18.56 26.95 37.44
CA ALA A 676 19.48 25.93 37.93
C ALA A 676 20.41 25.41 36.81
N ILE A 677 19.87 25.05 35.65
CA ILE A 677 20.66 24.53 34.51
C ILE A 677 21.62 25.59 33.96
N VAL A 678 21.15 26.82 33.74
CA VAL A 678 21.99 27.92 33.28
C VAL A 678 23.03 28.29 34.34
N GLY A 679 22.67 28.23 35.63
CA GLY A 679 23.60 28.46 36.73
C GLY A 679 24.74 27.45 36.78
N ILE A 680 24.47 26.16 36.53
CA ILE A 680 25.51 25.13 36.40
C ILE A 680 26.45 25.47 35.24
N PHE A 681 25.92 25.86 34.07
CA PHE A 681 26.74 26.27 32.93
C PHE A 681 27.64 27.47 33.28
N SER A 682 27.06 28.51 33.89
CA SER A 682 27.80 29.71 34.28
C SER A 682 28.89 29.41 35.31
N MET A 683 28.62 28.53 36.27
CA MET A 683 29.60 28.11 37.28
C MET A 683 30.78 27.37 36.66
N VAL A 684 30.53 26.47 35.70
CA VAL A 684 31.57 25.66 35.05
C VAL A 684 32.36 26.45 34.02
N MET A 685 31.69 27.26 33.20
CA MET A 685 32.30 27.96 32.06
C MET A 685 32.78 29.38 32.39
N GLY A 686 32.41 29.92 33.56
CA GLY A 686 32.77 31.29 33.98
C GLY A 686 32.13 32.39 33.12
N ARG A 687 31.07 32.09 32.36
CA ARG A 687 30.33 33.03 31.51
C ARG A 687 28.84 32.75 31.57
N SER A 688 28.03 33.80 31.60
CA SER A 688 26.57 33.69 31.58
C SER A 688 26.03 34.09 30.21
N PRO A 689 25.31 33.20 29.51
CA PRO A 689 24.67 33.54 28.24
C PRO A 689 23.54 34.56 28.46
N GLN A 690 23.32 35.43 27.48
CA GLN A 690 22.26 36.46 27.53
C GLN A 690 21.29 36.33 26.35
N PHE A 691 20.03 36.74 26.57
CA PHE A 691 19.06 36.89 25.47
C PHE A 691 19.46 38.04 24.55
N ARG A 692 18.99 38.01 23.30
CA ARG A 692 19.29 39.04 22.30
C ARG A 692 18.87 40.44 22.74
N VAL A 693 17.71 40.55 23.40
CA VAL A 693 17.19 41.81 23.97
C VAL A 693 18.15 42.42 24.99
N TYR A 694 18.94 41.59 25.68
CA TYR A 694 19.94 42.01 26.66
C TYR A 694 21.36 42.10 26.09
N GLY A 695 21.52 42.05 24.75
CA GLY A 695 22.81 42.17 24.07
C GLY A 695 23.54 40.85 23.79
N GLY A 696 22.92 39.70 24.04
CA GLY A 696 23.48 38.39 23.73
C GLY A 696 23.57 38.09 22.23
N SER A 697 24.50 37.21 21.84
CA SER A 697 24.61 36.78 20.44
C SER A 697 23.44 35.89 19.99
N SER A 698 23.25 35.74 18.67
CA SER A 698 22.23 34.82 18.11
C SER A 698 22.38 33.38 18.60
N ARG A 699 23.62 32.94 18.90
CA ARG A 699 23.89 31.59 19.42
C ARG A 699 23.44 31.46 20.88
N GLU A 700 23.73 32.45 21.71
CA GLU A 700 23.32 32.47 23.12
C GLU A 700 21.80 32.51 23.25
N ASN A 701 21.18 33.40 22.49
CA ASN A 701 19.73 33.55 22.44
C ASN A 701 19.03 32.23 22.07
N LEU A 702 19.48 31.59 20.97
CA LEU A 702 18.95 30.28 20.57
C LEU A 702 19.20 29.20 21.62
N ALA A 703 20.36 29.21 22.29
CA ALA A 703 20.66 28.24 23.34
C ALA A 703 19.72 28.37 24.54
N LEU A 704 19.43 29.60 24.99
CA LEU A 704 18.50 29.86 26.10
C LEU A 704 17.07 29.45 25.78
N GLN A 705 16.58 29.73 24.57
CA GLN A 705 15.27 29.25 24.11
C GLN A 705 15.21 27.71 24.09
N ASN A 706 16.25 27.06 23.55
CA ASN A 706 16.33 25.61 23.50
C ASN A 706 16.35 24.97 24.90
N VAL A 707 17.00 25.59 25.90
CA VAL A 707 17.00 25.09 27.28
C VAL A 707 15.59 25.09 27.85
N GLN A 708 14.84 26.19 27.68
CA GLN A 708 13.43 26.25 28.09
C GLN A 708 12.59 25.17 27.40
N ALA A 709 12.74 25.02 26.09
CA ALA A 709 11.99 24.04 25.30
C ALA A 709 12.25 22.59 25.75
N ARG A 710 13.51 22.23 26.05
CA ARG A 710 13.87 20.89 26.53
C ARG A 710 13.45 20.61 27.97
N ILE A 711 13.49 21.61 28.84
CA ILE A 711 13.01 21.45 30.23
C ILE A 711 11.52 21.14 30.25
N ARG A 712 10.72 21.77 29.36
CA ARG A 712 9.30 21.43 29.20
C ARG A 712 9.10 19.97 28.82
N MET A 713 9.95 19.41 27.94
CA MET A 713 9.91 17.98 27.60
C MET A 713 10.22 17.10 28.82
N VAL A 714 11.28 17.41 29.57
CA VAL A 714 11.64 16.65 30.78
C VAL A 714 10.49 16.64 31.78
N LEU A 715 9.86 17.80 32.02
CA LEU A 715 8.69 17.90 32.90
C LEU A 715 7.48 17.15 32.33
N ALA A 716 7.22 17.24 31.03
CA ALA A 716 6.10 16.53 30.40
C ALA A 716 6.16 15.02 30.67
N TYR A 717 7.32 14.39 30.47
CA TYR A 717 7.48 12.96 30.75
C TYR A 717 7.44 12.64 32.25
N LEU A 718 7.97 13.52 33.11
CA LEU A 718 7.88 13.33 34.56
C LEU A 718 6.42 13.30 35.02
N PHE A 719 5.60 14.24 34.57
CA PHE A 719 4.18 14.28 34.90
C PHE A 719 3.39 13.17 34.21
N ALA A 720 3.73 12.79 32.98
CA ALA A 720 3.10 11.66 32.31
C ALA A 720 3.30 10.34 33.09
N GLN A 721 4.47 10.16 33.71
CA GLN A 721 4.78 8.99 34.52
C GLN A 721 4.20 9.06 35.94
N LEU A 722 4.16 10.23 36.57
CA LEU A 722 3.87 10.35 38.01
C LEU A 722 2.58 11.09 38.38
N SER A 723 1.87 11.74 37.44
CA SER A 723 0.66 12.50 37.77
C SER A 723 -0.49 11.61 38.26
N HIS A 724 -0.64 10.40 37.72
CA HIS A 724 -1.60 9.43 38.24
C HIS A 724 -1.18 8.88 39.60
N TRP A 725 0.10 8.52 39.76
CA TRP A 725 0.65 8.11 41.06
C TRP A 725 0.40 9.16 42.16
N ALA A 726 0.64 10.44 41.87
CA ALA A 726 0.41 11.54 42.80
C ALA A 726 -1.08 11.74 43.15
N ARG A 727 -1.99 11.25 42.30
CA ARG A 727 -3.45 11.25 42.49
C ARG A 727 -3.97 9.93 43.07
N GLY A 728 -3.11 8.96 43.38
CA GLY A 728 -3.50 7.63 43.85
C GLY A 728 -4.16 6.76 42.77
N MET A 729 -3.97 7.10 41.49
CA MET A 729 -4.49 6.36 40.35
C MET A 729 -3.41 5.45 39.75
N PRO A 730 -3.77 4.26 39.21
CA PRO A 730 -2.82 3.38 38.54
C PRO A 730 -2.51 3.86 37.10
N GLY A 731 -1.40 3.37 36.55
CA GLY A 731 -1.03 3.54 35.14
C GLY A 731 -0.32 4.85 34.79
N GLY A 732 0.36 4.84 33.64
CA GLY A 732 1.03 6.01 33.06
C GLY A 732 0.19 6.68 31.97
N LEU A 733 0.62 7.85 31.53
CA LEU A 733 0.02 8.61 30.44
C LEU A 733 0.92 8.59 29.20
N LEU A 734 0.32 8.57 28.01
CA LEU A 734 1.01 8.80 26.75
C LEU A 734 1.22 10.31 26.54
N VAL A 735 2.46 10.73 26.31
CA VAL A 735 2.78 12.12 25.96
C VAL A 735 2.35 12.38 24.52
N LEU A 736 1.51 13.40 24.34
CA LEU A 736 1.07 13.86 23.02
C LEU A 736 1.95 15.00 22.53
N GLY A 737 2.43 14.87 21.29
CA GLY A 737 3.11 15.94 20.55
C GLY A 737 2.12 16.80 19.76
N SER A 738 2.54 18.01 19.42
CA SER A 738 1.71 18.96 18.65
C SER A 738 2.47 19.67 17.52
N ALA A 739 3.58 19.11 17.04
CA ALA A 739 4.23 19.64 15.84
C ALA A 739 3.35 19.37 14.62
N ASN A 740 3.15 20.35 13.73
CA ASN A 740 2.42 20.15 12.47
C ASN A 740 3.35 19.73 11.32
N VAL A 741 2.77 19.36 10.18
CA VAL A 741 3.52 18.81 9.03
C VAL A 741 4.46 19.85 8.39
N ASP A 742 4.09 21.13 8.42
CA ASP A 742 4.82 22.21 7.77
C ASP A 742 6.07 22.58 8.60
N GLU A 743 5.92 22.76 9.91
CA GLU A 743 7.04 22.93 10.85
C GLU A 743 8.01 21.75 10.81
N SER A 744 7.46 20.53 10.75
CA SER A 744 8.25 19.29 10.62
C SER A 744 9.05 19.25 9.31
N LEU A 745 8.49 19.77 8.22
CA LEU A 745 9.16 19.83 6.91
C LEU A 745 10.31 20.84 6.91
N HIS A 746 10.08 22.04 7.45
CA HIS A 746 11.12 23.06 7.57
C HIS A 746 12.16 22.69 8.65
N GLY A 747 11.74 21.91 9.64
CA GLY A 747 12.46 21.62 10.87
C GLY A 747 12.50 22.81 11.83
N TYR A 748 11.43 23.61 11.85
CA TYR A 748 11.20 24.71 12.78
C TYR A 748 10.73 24.17 14.14
N LEU A 749 11.63 23.50 14.84
CA LEU A 749 11.40 22.91 16.16
C LEU A 749 12.72 22.73 16.89
N THR A 750 12.71 22.69 18.21
CA THR A 750 13.92 22.36 18.97
C THR A 750 14.09 20.86 19.04
N LYS A 751 15.25 20.34 18.66
CA LYS A 751 15.51 18.90 18.77
C LYS A 751 15.45 18.48 20.25
N TYR A 752 14.56 17.53 20.55
CA TYR A 752 14.24 17.02 21.89
C TYR A 752 13.49 17.99 22.82
N ASP A 753 12.69 18.90 22.28
CA ASP A 753 11.64 19.59 23.05
C ASP A 753 10.30 18.81 23.03
N CYS A 754 9.18 19.45 23.36
CA CYS A 754 7.84 18.84 23.31
C CYS A 754 7.37 18.42 21.91
N SER A 755 8.14 18.68 20.84
CA SER A 755 7.95 18.04 19.53
C SER A 755 8.32 16.56 19.55
N SER A 756 9.11 16.12 20.56
CA SER A 756 9.51 14.75 20.85
C SER A 756 8.63 14.18 21.98
N ALA A 757 7.60 13.44 21.61
CA ALA A 757 6.57 12.86 22.45
C ALA A 757 6.42 11.35 22.11
N ASP A 758 5.45 10.66 22.69
CA ASP A 758 5.19 9.26 22.36
C ASP A 758 4.50 9.15 21.00
N ILE A 759 3.45 9.95 20.79
CA ILE A 759 2.67 10.01 19.53
C ILE A 759 2.22 11.45 19.23
N ASN A 760 2.01 11.75 17.94
CA ASN A 760 1.56 13.06 17.49
C ASN A 760 0.35 12.96 16.52
N PRO A 761 -0.88 13.27 16.96
CA PRO A 761 -2.07 13.15 16.12
C PRO A 761 -2.18 14.22 15.03
N VAL A 762 -1.45 15.34 15.13
CA VAL A 762 -1.51 16.46 14.17
C VAL A 762 -0.27 16.57 13.27
N GLY A 763 0.75 15.72 13.47
CA GLY A 763 2.02 15.81 12.74
C GLY A 763 1.94 15.53 11.24
N GLY A 764 0.83 14.95 10.78
CA GLY A 764 0.51 14.78 9.37
C GLY A 764 -0.38 15.86 8.76
N ILE A 765 -0.76 16.91 9.50
CA ILE A 765 -1.78 17.89 9.10
C ILE A 765 -1.14 19.27 8.86
N SER A 766 -1.60 19.98 7.82
CA SER A 766 -1.12 21.33 7.47
C SER A 766 -1.56 22.38 8.49
N LYS A 767 -0.76 23.45 8.68
CA LYS A 767 -1.14 24.56 9.57
C LYS A 767 -2.42 25.24 9.11
N THR A 768 -2.64 25.32 7.80
CA THR A 768 -3.85 25.89 7.20
C THR A 768 -5.07 25.06 7.55
N ASP A 769 -4.98 23.73 7.49
CA ASP A 769 -6.08 22.84 7.84
C ASP A 769 -6.35 22.80 9.33
N LEU A 770 -5.31 22.92 10.17
CA LEU A 770 -5.48 23.05 11.62
C LEU A 770 -6.27 24.31 11.97
N ARG A 771 -6.03 25.45 11.30
CA ARG A 771 -6.83 26.67 11.49
C ARG A 771 -8.30 26.45 11.12
N SER A 772 -8.58 25.84 9.97
CA SER A 772 -9.95 25.50 9.55
C SER A 772 -10.62 24.52 10.51
N PHE A 773 -9.88 23.54 11.01
CA PHE A 773 -10.37 22.56 11.98
C PHE A 773 -10.71 23.19 13.34
N ILE A 774 -9.91 24.13 13.85
CA ILE A 774 -10.26 24.86 15.08
C ILE A 774 -11.54 25.68 14.90
N GLN A 775 -11.72 26.31 13.73
CA GLN A 775 -12.96 27.02 13.42
C GLN A 775 -14.17 26.07 13.43
N TYR A 776 -14.02 24.89 12.80
CA TYR A 776 -15.03 23.84 12.83
C TYR A 776 -15.34 23.38 14.27
N CYS A 777 -14.33 23.20 15.13
CA CYS A 777 -14.52 22.82 16.53
C CYS A 777 -15.22 23.90 17.35
N MET A 778 -14.94 25.18 17.09
CA MET A 778 -15.61 26.28 17.77
C MET A 778 -17.13 26.24 17.52
N GLU A 779 -17.54 25.92 16.29
CA GLU A 779 -18.95 25.85 15.90
C GLU A 779 -19.62 24.55 16.35
N ASN A 780 -18.98 23.39 16.12
CA ASN A 780 -19.59 22.07 16.37
C ASN A 780 -19.42 21.55 17.80
N PHE A 781 -18.35 21.94 18.49
CA PHE A 781 -18.10 21.55 19.89
C PHE A 781 -18.46 22.66 20.89
N GLN A 782 -18.83 23.86 20.41
CA GLN A 782 -19.23 25.00 21.23
C GLN A 782 -18.13 25.47 22.20
N LEU A 783 -16.87 25.33 21.81
CA LEU A 783 -15.70 25.71 22.61
C LEU A 783 -15.35 27.19 22.38
N THR A 784 -15.85 28.08 23.23
CA THR A 784 -15.65 29.53 23.06
C THR A 784 -14.20 29.98 23.29
N ALA A 785 -13.39 29.20 24.01
CA ALA A 785 -11.96 29.46 24.20
C ALA A 785 -11.21 29.59 22.86
N LEU A 786 -11.63 28.83 21.85
CA LEU A 786 -10.99 28.75 20.55
C LEU A 786 -11.04 30.08 19.77
N ARG A 787 -12.04 30.94 20.03
CA ARG A 787 -12.13 32.27 19.41
C ARG A 787 -10.89 33.11 19.70
N SER A 788 -10.49 33.14 20.97
CA SER A 788 -9.31 33.90 21.42
C SER A 788 -8.00 33.29 20.92
N ILE A 789 -7.96 31.97 20.72
CA ILE A 789 -6.79 31.24 20.22
C ILE A 789 -6.55 31.50 18.73
N ILE A 790 -7.61 31.48 17.91
CA ILE A 790 -7.51 31.80 16.47
C ILE A 790 -7.08 33.26 16.25
N SER A 791 -7.62 34.19 17.04
CA SER A 791 -7.30 35.62 16.90
C SER A 791 -5.90 36.01 17.37
N ALA A 792 -5.25 35.14 18.17
CA ALA A 792 -3.94 35.45 18.71
C ALA A 792 -2.85 35.34 17.62
N PRO A 793 -1.86 36.25 17.60
CA PRO A 793 -0.74 36.13 16.68
C PRO A 793 0.09 34.87 17.02
N PRO A 794 0.52 34.08 16.01
CA PRO A 794 1.38 32.92 16.24
C PRO A 794 2.78 33.38 16.66
N THR A 795 3.16 33.07 17.90
CA THR A 795 4.46 33.42 18.46
C THR A 795 4.93 32.39 19.49
N ALA A 796 6.24 32.18 19.55
CA ALA A 796 6.91 31.47 20.63
C ALA A 796 7.38 32.47 21.72
N GLU A 797 6.69 32.49 22.86
CA GLU A 797 7.03 33.32 24.03
C GLU A 797 8.26 32.77 24.79
N LEU A 798 9.39 32.64 24.08
CA LEU A 798 10.66 32.10 24.60
C LEU A 798 11.74 33.17 24.81
N GLU A 799 11.55 34.36 24.24
CA GLU A 799 12.38 35.55 24.47
C GLU A 799 11.65 36.59 25.34
N PRO A 800 12.38 37.39 26.14
CA PRO A 800 11.80 38.51 26.87
C PRO A 800 11.08 39.48 25.92
N LEU A 801 9.89 39.94 26.33
CA LEU A 801 9.12 40.93 25.57
C LEU A 801 9.89 42.26 25.49
N ALA A 802 10.16 42.76 24.29
CA ALA A 802 10.62 44.14 24.09
C ALA A 802 9.42 45.10 24.25
N ASP A 803 9.52 46.06 25.19
CA ASP A 803 8.47 47.08 25.47
C ASP A 803 7.05 46.52 25.72
N GLY A 804 6.94 45.32 26.27
CA GLY A 804 5.66 44.66 26.55
C GLY A 804 4.94 44.12 25.31
N GLN A 805 5.58 44.13 24.15
CA GLN A 805 5.06 43.53 22.92
C GLN A 805 5.87 42.28 22.52
N VAL A 806 5.14 41.33 21.93
CA VAL A 806 5.71 40.13 21.33
C VAL A 806 6.68 40.55 20.23
N SER A 807 7.94 40.10 20.34
CA SER A 807 9.02 40.64 19.52
C SER A 807 9.09 40.08 18.09
N GLN A 808 8.50 38.90 17.83
CA GLN A 808 8.52 38.27 16.50
C GLN A 808 7.45 37.16 16.33
N THR A 809 6.90 37.03 15.12
CA THR A 809 6.01 35.91 14.75
C THR A 809 6.78 34.71 14.18
N ASP A 810 6.19 33.52 14.24
CA ASP A 810 6.82 32.29 13.72
C ASP A 810 7.18 32.40 12.21
N GLU A 811 6.31 33.03 11.41
CA GLU A 811 6.51 33.18 9.96
C GLU A 811 7.67 34.13 9.63
N GLU A 812 7.84 35.19 10.42
CA GLU A 812 8.96 36.13 10.29
C GLU A 812 10.28 35.45 10.65
N ASP A 813 10.30 34.61 11.69
CA ASP A 813 11.50 33.87 12.09
C ASP A 813 11.88 32.77 11.08
N MET A 814 10.89 32.07 10.51
CA MET A 814 11.13 31.13 9.41
C MET A 814 11.55 31.85 8.11
N GLY A 815 11.17 33.11 7.93
CA GLY A 815 11.37 33.86 6.68
C GLY A 815 10.47 33.37 5.53
N MET A 816 9.35 32.73 5.84
CA MET A 816 8.34 32.25 4.89
C MET A 816 7.01 32.02 5.60
N THR A 817 5.90 32.19 4.87
CA THR A 817 4.55 31.95 5.43
C THR A 817 4.20 30.47 5.41
N TYR A 818 3.25 30.05 6.26
CA TYR A 818 2.72 28.68 6.24
C TYR A 818 2.07 28.32 4.90
N THR A 819 1.44 29.30 4.23
CA THR A 819 0.87 29.13 2.89
C THR A 819 1.96 28.79 1.87
N GLU A 820 3.07 29.53 1.87
CA GLU A 820 4.22 29.23 1.00
C GLU A 820 4.84 27.86 1.34
N LEU A 821 4.96 27.53 2.62
CA LEU A 821 5.55 26.29 3.10
C LEU A 821 4.74 25.05 2.68
N SER A 822 3.41 25.13 2.76
CA SER A 822 2.50 24.12 2.22
C SER A 822 2.70 23.92 0.70
N VAL A 823 2.89 25.00 -0.06
CA VAL A 823 3.19 24.92 -1.51
C VAL A 823 4.53 24.24 -1.75
N TYR A 824 5.58 24.62 -1.01
CA TYR A 824 6.89 23.95 -1.12
C TYR A 824 6.81 22.47 -0.80
N GLY A 825 6.08 22.09 0.26
CA GLY A 825 5.84 20.70 0.65
C GLY A 825 5.18 19.88 -0.45
N LYS A 826 4.06 20.38 -0.99
CA LYS A 826 3.32 19.73 -2.09
C LYS A 826 4.18 19.63 -3.36
N LEU A 827 4.90 20.69 -3.75
CA LEU A 827 5.80 20.66 -4.90
C LEU A 827 6.95 19.67 -4.72
N ARG A 828 7.57 19.65 -3.54
CA ARG A 828 8.69 18.76 -3.20
C ARG A 828 8.26 17.30 -3.20
N LYS A 829 7.18 16.95 -2.50
CA LYS A 829 6.81 15.56 -2.23
C LYS A 829 5.78 15.02 -3.21
N MET A 830 4.74 15.75 -3.58
CA MET A 830 3.73 15.27 -4.54
C MET A 830 4.23 15.44 -5.97
N ALA A 831 4.65 16.65 -6.36
CA ALA A 831 5.15 16.95 -7.71
C ALA A 831 6.61 16.53 -7.95
N LYS A 832 7.28 15.97 -6.94
CA LYS A 832 8.66 15.43 -7.00
C LYS A 832 9.69 16.48 -7.47
N ALA A 833 9.49 17.75 -7.14
CA ALA A 833 10.33 18.84 -7.60
C ALA A 833 11.56 19.05 -6.69
N GLY A 834 12.76 18.91 -7.28
CA GLY A 834 14.00 19.44 -6.67
C GLY A 834 14.12 20.97 -6.78
N PRO A 835 15.22 21.59 -6.34
CA PRO A 835 15.33 23.06 -6.28
C PRO A 835 15.06 23.76 -7.62
N TYR A 836 15.71 23.30 -8.70
CA TYR A 836 15.54 23.91 -10.02
C TYR A 836 14.12 23.72 -10.57
N SER A 837 13.55 22.52 -10.48
CA SER A 837 12.19 22.25 -10.94
C SER A 837 11.14 23.03 -10.15
N MET A 838 11.35 23.20 -8.84
CA MET A 838 10.47 24.01 -7.98
C MET A 838 10.52 25.48 -8.40
N PHE A 839 11.72 26.02 -8.62
CA PHE A 839 11.91 27.36 -9.17
C PHE A 839 11.17 27.57 -10.50
N CYS A 840 11.35 26.67 -11.48
CA CYS A 840 10.65 26.79 -12.77
C CYS A 840 9.12 26.76 -12.65
N LYS A 841 8.57 26.00 -11.70
CA LYS A 841 7.12 25.98 -11.44
C LYS A 841 6.65 27.28 -10.78
N LEU A 842 7.38 27.72 -9.76
CA LEU A 842 6.99 28.89 -8.96
C LEU A 842 7.12 30.21 -9.71
N ILE A 843 8.07 30.35 -10.65
CA ILE A 843 8.13 31.55 -11.50
C ILE A 843 6.81 31.80 -12.22
N ASN A 844 6.19 30.73 -12.73
CA ASN A 844 4.92 30.85 -13.44
C ASN A 844 3.74 31.00 -12.46
N MET A 845 3.76 30.26 -11.34
CA MET A 845 2.69 30.31 -10.35
C MET A 845 2.62 31.65 -9.60
N TRP A 846 3.76 32.29 -9.38
CA TRP A 846 3.89 33.55 -8.63
C TRP A 846 4.31 34.72 -9.52
N LYS A 847 4.09 34.61 -10.84
CA LYS A 847 4.51 35.63 -11.81
C LYS A 847 4.00 37.03 -11.47
N GLU A 848 2.77 37.12 -10.96
CA GLU A 848 2.12 38.39 -10.59
C GLU A 848 2.57 38.94 -9.22
N ILE A 849 3.26 38.13 -8.41
CA ILE A 849 3.57 38.43 -7.00
C ILE A 849 5.08 38.55 -6.77
N CYS A 850 5.90 37.84 -7.55
CA CYS A 850 7.34 37.74 -7.36
C CYS A 850 8.09 37.78 -8.69
N THR A 851 9.18 38.53 -8.70
CA THR A 851 10.18 38.51 -9.78
C THR A 851 10.93 37.16 -9.81
N PRO A 852 11.56 36.77 -10.94
CA PRO A 852 12.38 35.56 -11.00
C PRO A 852 13.46 35.50 -9.91
N ARG A 853 14.05 36.64 -9.56
CA ARG A 853 15.10 36.72 -8.53
C ARG A 853 14.55 36.47 -7.12
N GLU A 854 13.36 36.97 -6.81
CA GLU A 854 12.71 36.74 -5.52
C GLU A 854 12.30 35.27 -5.36
N VAL A 855 11.72 34.66 -6.40
CA VAL A 855 11.40 33.22 -6.40
C VAL A 855 12.67 32.39 -6.19
N ALA A 856 13.77 32.74 -6.85
CA ALA A 856 15.06 32.08 -6.66
C ALA A 856 15.54 32.18 -5.20
N SER A 857 15.45 33.36 -4.59
CA SER A 857 15.83 33.57 -3.18
C SER A 857 14.99 32.71 -2.24
N LYS A 858 13.66 32.72 -2.40
CA LYS A 858 12.72 31.92 -1.60
C LYS A 858 12.99 30.42 -1.71
N VAL A 859 13.15 29.89 -2.92
CA VAL A 859 13.46 28.46 -3.15
C VAL A 859 14.80 28.07 -2.54
N LYS A 860 15.83 28.91 -2.71
CA LYS A 860 17.15 28.66 -2.13
C LYS A 860 17.11 28.64 -0.61
N HIS A 861 16.40 29.59 0.00
CA HIS A 861 16.19 29.66 1.45
C HIS A 861 15.50 28.40 1.97
N PHE A 862 14.38 28.00 1.35
CA PHE A 862 13.66 26.78 1.71
C PHE A 862 14.55 25.53 1.66
N PHE A 863 15.24 25.26 0.55
CA PHE A 863 16.07 24.06 0.43
C PHE A 863 17.28 24.07 1.35
N ARG A 864 17.85 25.24 1.64
CA ARG A 864 18.91 25.38 2.64
C ARG A 864 18.38 24.98 4.02
N MET A 865 17.29 25.60 4.48
CA MET A 865 16.71 25.33 5.80
C MET A 865 16.22 23.88 5.95
N TYR A 866 15.51 23.36 4.95
CA TYR A 866 15.12 21.94 4.87
C TYR A 866 16.33 21.02 5.04
N SER A 867 17.43 21.29 4.32
CA SER A 867 18.59 20.39 4.31
C SER A 867 19.41 20.42 5.60
N ILE A 868 19.57 21.58 6.25
CA ILE A 868 20.30 21.68 7.53
C ILE A 868 19.50 21.07 8.68
N ASN A 869 18.16 21.14 8.61
CA ASN A 869 17.30 20.67 9.69
C ASN A 869 16.80 19.22 9.51
N ARG A 870 17.08 18.56 8.37
CA ARG A 870 16.56 17.21 8.10
C ARG A 870 16.92 16.19 9.18
N HIS A 871 18.07 16.34 9.82
CA HIS A 871 18.51 15.49 10.94
C HIS A 871 17.59 15.53 12.18
N LYS A 872 16.66 16.49 12.26
CA LYS A 872 15.63 16.53 13.30
C LYS A 872 14.51 15.52 13.00
N MET A 873 14.19 15.31 11.73
CA MET A 873 13.11 14.43 11.28
C MET A 873 13.37 12.94 11.59
N THR A 874 14.64 12.54 11.66
CA THR A 874 15.03 11.15 11.93
C THR A 874 14.66 10.70 13.34
N THR A 875 14.46 11.64 14.26
CA THR A 875 14.11 11.38 15.67
C THR A 875 12.82 12.09 16.07
N LEU A 876 12.03 12.56 15.11
CA LEU A 876 10.75 13.20 15.40
C LEU A 876 9.70 12.13 15.72
N THR A 877 8.76 12.49 16.58
CA THR A 877 7.65 11.66 17.06
C THR A 877 6.89 11.00 15.91
N PRO A 878 6.50 9.71 16.03
CA PRO A 878 5.61 9.08 15.07
C PRO A 878 4.26 9.82 15.05
N ALA A 879 3.84 10.21 13.84
CA ALA A 879 2.64 11.02 13.65
C ALA A 879 1.59 10.31 12.81
N TYR A 880 0.32 10.56 13.11
CA TYR A 880 -0.82 10.15 12.29
C TYR A 880 -0.58 10.55 10.82
N HIS A 881 -0.76 9.61 9.90
CA HIS A 881 -0.62 9.90 8.47
C HIS A 881 -1.92 10.52 7.92
N ALA A 882 -1.86 11.78 7.49
CA ALA A 882 -2.98 12.47 6.83
C ALA A 882 -2.57 13.01 5.44
N GLU A 883 -1.61 13.93 5.41
CA GLU A 883 -1.18 14.58 4.17
C GLU A 883 -0.24 13.74 3.31
N ASN A 884 -0.53 13.71 2.01
CA ASN A 884 0.28 13.02 0.99
C ASN A 884 1.63 13.69 0.71
N TYR A 885 1.96 14.77 1.41
CA TYR A 885 3.25 15.47 1.32
C TYR A 885 4.10 15.38 2.60
N SER A 886 3.72 14.52 3.55
CA SER A 886 4.43 14.34 4.83
C SER A 886 5.96 14.17 4.66
N PRO A 887 6.78 14.82 5.51
CA PRO A 887 8.24 14.67 5.53
C PRO A 887 8.71 13.45 6.35
N GLU A 888 7.80 12.62 6.88
CA GLU A 888 8.09 11.49 7.76
C GLU A 888 9.16 10.53 7.20
N ASP A 889 10.23 10.29 7.96
CA ASP A 889 11.45 9.62 7.46
C ASP A 889 11.47 8.09 7.66
N ASN A 890 10.71 7.55 8.60
CA ASN A 890 10.74 6.11 8.91
C ASN A 890 10.05 5.26 7.83
N ARG A 891 9.02 5.79 7.18
CA ARG A 891 8.16 5.05 6.23
C ARG A 891 7.88 5.83 4.95
N PHE A 892 7.37 7.05 5.04
CA PHE A 892 6.75 7.71 3.88
C PHE A 892 7.75 8.43 2.95
N ASP A 893 8.75 9.12 3.50
CA ASP A 893 9.66 10.00 2.78
C ASP A 893 11.13 9.74 3.12
N LEU A 894 11.65 8.59 2.67
CA LEU A 894 13.06 8.26 2.82
C LEU A 894 13.96 9.29 2.13
N ARG A 895 14.83 9.94 2.89
CA ARG A 895 15.76 10.95 2.39
C ARG A 895 17.11 10.89 3.12
N PRO A 896 18.21 11.35 2.51
CA PRO A 896 19.42 11.65 3.25
C PRO A 896 19.13 12.64 4.39
N PHE A 897 19.87 12.55 5.49
CA PHE A 897 19.83 13.56 6.56
C PHE A 897 21.16 14.33 6.69
N LEU A 898 22.20 13.89 5.99
CA LEU A 898 23.46 14.61 5.82
C LEU A 898 23.54 15.12 4.37
N TYR A 899 23.17 16.38 4.16
CA TYR A 899 23.19 17.02 2.85
C TYR A 899 24.38 17.97 2.70
N ASN A 900 24.82 18.18 1.47
CA ASN A 900 25.52 19.41 1.13
C ASN A 900 24.49 20.56 1.05
N SER A 901 24.32 21.28 2.16
CA SER A 901 23.32 22.35 2.32
C SER A 901 23.59 23.60 1.47
N THR A 902 24.72 23.66 0.76
CA THR A 902 24.98 24.75 -0.21
C THR A 902 24.25 24.54 -1.53
N TRP A 903 23.86 23.29 -1.85
CA TRP A 903 23.18 22.93 -3.11
C TRP A 903 23.85 23.54 -4.34
N SER A 904 25.20 23.58 -4.33
CA SER A 904 25.99 24.45 -5.21
C SER A 904 25.69 24.30 -6.70
N TRP A 905 25.49 23.07 -7.18
CA TRP A 905 25.13 22.83 -8.57
C TRP A 905 23.74 23.35 -8.91
N GLN A 906 22.74 22.95 -8.12
CA GLN A 906 21.33 23.27 -8.32
C GLN A 906 21.10 24.78 -8.23
N PHE A 907 21.75 25.45 -7.27
CA PHE A 907 21.63 26.89 -7.08
C PHE A 907 22.28 27.68 -8.23
N ARG A 908 23.44 27.23 -8.75
CA ARG A 908 24.02 27.83 -9.96
C ARG A 908 23.13 27.66 -11.19
N SER A 909 22.43 26.53 -11.32
CA SER A 909 21.46 26.34 -12.40
C SER A 909 20.28 27.31 -12.31
N ILE A 910 19.80 27.59 -11.09
CA ILE A 910 18.77 28.61 -10.84
C ILE A 910 19.33 29.98 -11.24
N ASP A 911 20.52 30.35 -10.79
CA ASP A 911 21.12 31.67 -11.07
C ASP A 911 21.30 31.91 -12.58
N LYS A 912 21.81 30.91 -13.31
CA LYS A 912 21.92 30.99 -14.77
C LYS A 912 20.57 31.26 -15.43
N GLN A 913 19.50 30.63 -14.94
CA GLN A 913 18.17 30.81 -15.49
C GLN A 913 17.56 32.17 -15.13
N VAL A 914 17.80 32.67 -13.93
CA VAL A 914 17.43 34.04 -13.53
C VAL A 914 18.11 35.05 -14.46
N SER A 915 19.42 34.95 -14.66
CA SER A 915 20.15 35.84 -15.58
C SER A 915 19.61 35.79 -17.01
N ASN A 916 19.25 34.60 -17.51
CA ASN A 916 18.65 34.45 -18.82
C ASN A 916 17.28 35.15 -18.93
N LEU A 917 16.44 35.07 -17.90
CA LEU A 917 15.11 35.69 -17.90
C LEU A 917 15.22 37.21 -17.81
N GLU A 918 16.05 37.73 -16.92
CA GLU A 918 16.31 39.17 -16.79
C GLU A 918 16.90 39.77 -18.08
N SER A 919 17.75 39.03 -18.79
CA SER A 919 18.29 39.47 -20.09
C SER A 919 17.25 39.55 -21.22
N LYS A 920 16.12 38.84 -21.08
CA LYS A 920 15.02 38.85 -22.06
C LYS A 920 14.01 39.94 -21.79
N GLU A 921 13.77 40.30 -20.54
CA GLU A 921 12.92 41.44 -20.15
C GLU A 921 13.58 42.79 -20.47
N GLY A 922 14.92 42.83 -20.59
CA GLY A 922 15.68 44.03 -20.98
C GLY A 922 15.76 44.33 -22.48
N LYS A 923 15.07 43.60 -23.37
CA LYS A 923 15.02 43.92 -24.81
C LYS A 923 13.65 44.51 -25.17
N PRO A 924 13.54 45.77 -25.63
CA PRO A 924 12.30 46.28 -26.17
C PRO A 924 11.91 45.45 -27.39
N VAL A 925 10.65 45.05 -27.46
CA VAL A 925 10.02 44.57 -28.69
C VAL A 925 10.04 45.75 -29.66
N LEU A 926 10.97 45.73 -30.62
CA LEU A 926 10.84 46.57 -31.80
C LEU A 926 9.62 46.04 -32.55
N GLU A 927 8.55 46.83 -32.56
CA GLU A 927 7.45 46.68 -33.50
C GLU A 927 8.04 46.79 -34.91
N ASP A 928 7.96 45.70 -35.68
CA ASP A 928 8.16 45.75 -37.12
C ASP A 928 7.01 46.56 -37.73
N VAL A 929 7.24 47.86 -37.92
CA VAL A 929 6.56 48.69 -38.91
C VAL A 929 7.57 48.87 -40.06
N ASP A 930 7.44 48.01 -41.08
CA ASP A 930 7.41 48.35 -42.51
C ASP A 930 7.25 47.09 -43.38
#